data_AF-H8N2A4-F1
#
_entry.id   AF-H8N2A4-F1
#
_cell.length_a   1.000
_cell.length_b   1.000
_cell.length_c   1.000
_cell.angle_alpha   90.00
_cell.angle_beta   90.00
_cell.angle_gamma   90.00
#
_symmetry.space_group_name_H-M   'P 1'
#
loop_
_entity.id
_entity.type
_entity.pdbx_description
1 polymer ?
#
loop_
_entity_poly.entity_id
_entity_poly.type
_entity_poly.pdbx_seq_one_letter_code
_entity_poly.pdbx_strand_id
1 'polypeptide(L)'
;MSSTPASYSTQDAALLVQLAGLANLSFGPGGQDLILPNGWNLLKTTTASGPGLTGLQAYFAMGNLPSTGKQVVVLCVGMMWQGLMDWYRSAEHQLQPLNGYFVADSAKTEKTFRGVKEVQDRLVRLTRLPLLEPAELVRQPVLAADLRRELWRLVQELTSSHERLIQAVGATARQAAGFSSAMMTLIQLCAGAADDIAEMERVLAHARGQSLTELALAVDSSRYEQLRKGLEAAVGKAHLEAMGLQGGGASTDGGGNSGSFDLGYQLLYGYLRGQLWPLLGFIGAVDLYVTGHGPAAPLAQLAALDLRPGKTGSSSPVTSVTVYGFSTPALGDEAFATWFAQQVPVSYTVLAEGRSLVDFFPTEPTQAQGYFQPSQLESLQASIPQYDDPWLERDSVFYTALLGGDTTTLAAASRTLHALSSQGSPATIAVLRERLLVAPGDDAPAGYNPDLSYTLAVLCSAAYERAQHPDLGTSLPSPWTLVTDVQAGGRTFVSIFSTPTQVAVVFRGAVTWEELFTLQGNYNMASGPSYLPPNAGQFSQGPISLYGQLRPALLQALQGISGWGSRQLLVTGHSMGGALATLCALDLQQGQQGLPVPAALYTFGAPPVGNPAFQLYFGRLAFAASTYRVVRPYDIVPRLTFQLSAAQAPATFVVLNGATDQDGATSHPITTYIELLDPQ
;
A
#
# COMPACT_ATOMS: atom_id res chain seq x y z
N MET A 1 -36.86 6.54 -28.50
CA MET A 1 -35.98 7.47 -29.24
C MET A 1 -34.55 7.00 -28.99
N SER A 2 -33.71 6.87 -30.01
CA SER A 2 -32.29 6.58 -29.81
C SER A 2 -31.58 7.85 -29.35
N SER A 3 -31.25 7.93 -28.07
CA SER A 3 -30.25 8.89 -27.61
C SER A 3 -28.92 8.56 -28.28
N THR A 4 -28.32 9.52 -28.97
CA THR A 4 -26.90 9.46 -29.33
C THR A 4 -26.10 9.13 -28.06
N PRO A 5 -25.08 8.25 -28.12
CA PRO A 5 -24.16 8.07 -27.00
C PRO A 5 -23.65 9.43 -26.51
N ALA A 6 -23.55 9.61 -25.19
CA ALA A 6 -22.93 10.81 -24.66
C ALA A 6 -21.47 10.84 -25.13
N SER A 7 -21.07 11.87 -25.86
CA SER A 7 -19.69 12.05 -26.29
C SER A 7 -18.80 12.39 -25.09
N TYR A 8 -17.52 12.01 -25.17
CA TYR A 8 -16.52 12.45 -24.20
C TYR A 8 -16.53 13.98 -24.05
N SER A 9 -16.32 14.44 -22.82
CA SER A 9 -16.42 15.84 -22.43
C SER A 9 -15.34 16.16 -21.41
N THR A 10 -14.40 17.03 -21.77
CA THR A 10 -13.32 17.46 -20.87
C THR A 10 -13.86 18.20 -19.64
N GLN A 11 -14.95 18.95 -19.79
CA GLN A 11 -15.59 19.68 -18.69
C GLN A 11 -16.25 18.74 -17.67
N ASP A 12 -16.87 17.65 -18.14
CA ASP A 12 -17.45 16.65 -17.24
C ASP A 12 -16.35 15.75 -16.66
N ALA A 13 -15.33 15.41 -17.44
CA ALA A 13 -14.15 14.69 -16.97
C ALA A 13 -13.43 15.46 -15.85
N ALA A 14 -13.27 16.79 -15.97
CA ALA A 14 -12.69 17.65 -14.94
C ALA A 14 -13.41 17.49 -13.60
N LEU A 15 -14.74 17.58 -13.63
CA LEU A 15 -15.58 17.37 -12.45
C LEU A 15 -15.52 15.93 -11.92
N LEU A 16 -15.53 14.93 -12.81
CA LEU A 16 -15.55 13.52 -12.41
C LEU A 16 -14.23 13.09 -11.76
N VAL A 17 -13.07 13.59 -12.21
CA VAL A 17 -11.80 13.32 -11.53
C VAL A 17 -11.69 14.05 -10.18
N GLN A 18 -12.25 15.26 -10.05
CA GLN A 18 -12.38 15.94 -8.76
C GLN A 18 -13.17 15.08 -7.75
N LEU A 19 -14.34 14.60 -8.17
CA LEU A 19 -15.21 13.75 -7.34
C LEU A 19 -14.56 12.39 -7.02
N ALA A 20 -13.82 11.79 -7.95
CA ALA A 20 -13.05 10.56 -7.71
C ALA A 20 -11.85 10.77 -6.75
N GLY A 21 -11.16 11.91 -6.83
CA GLY A 21 -10.10 12.29 -5.90
C GLY A 21 -10.61 12.36 -4.45
N LEU A 22 -11.74 13.02 -4.23
CA LEU A 22 -12.43 13.06 -2.93
C LEU A 22 -12.82 11.65 -2.42
N ALA A 23 -13.09 10.70 -3.31
CA ALA A 23 -13.39 9.32 -2.91
C ALA A 23 -12.17 8.54 -2.42
N ASN A 24 -10.95 8.93 -2.82
CA ASN A 24 -9.70 8.32 -2.33
C ASN A 24 -9.23 8.90 -0.98
N LEU A 25 -9.82 10.01 -0.51
CA LEU A 25 -9.56 10.60 0.81
C LEU A 25 -10.46 9.96 1.89
N SER A 26 -9.95 9.84 3.11
CA SER A 26 -10.73 9.29 4.24
C SER A 26 -11.81 10.28 4.71
N PHE A 27 -13.07 9.86 4.67
CA PHE A 27 -14.22 10.64 5.13
C PHE A 27 -14.97 9.94 6.28
N GLY A 28 -15.48 10.72 7.23
CA GLY A 28 -16.16 10.21 8.42
C GLY A 28 -17.54 9.59 8.14
N PRO A 29 -18.15 8.93 9.13
CA PRO A 29 -19.46 8.28 8.98
C PRO A 29 -20.54 9.24 8.46
N GLY A 30 -21.13 8.90 7.31
CA GLY A 30 -22.11 9.73 6.62
C GLY A 30 -21.53 10.78 5.67
N GLY A 31 -20.20 10.87 5.53
CA GLY A 31 -19.52 11.80 4.63
C GLY A 31 -19.59 13.26 5.06
N GLN A 32 -19.69 13.52 6.37
CA GLN A 32 -19.83 14.87 6.94
C GLN A 32 -18.65 15.79 6.59
N ASP A 33 -17.49 15.20 6.28
CA ASP A 33 -16.24 15.89 5.95
C ASP A 33 -16.01 16.03 4.42
N LEU A 34 -16.93 15.53 3.58
CA LEU A 34 -16.83 15.63 2.11
C LEU A 34 -17.27 17.00 1.61
N ILE A 35 -16.29 17.86 1.34
CA ILE A 35 -16.50 19.15 0.66
C ILE A 35 -16.64 18.90 -0.84
N LEU A 36 -17.88 18.78 -1.32
CA LEU A 36 -18.18 18.63 -2.76
C LEU A 36 -18.10 19.98 -3.52
N PRO A 37 -17.86 19.97 -4.84
CA PRO A 37 -17.92 21.17 -5.67
C PRO A 37 -19.26 21.91 -5.61
N ASN A 38 -19.24 23.22 -5.87
CA ASN A 38 -20.45 24.05 -5.79
C ASN A 38 -21.61 23.51 -6.66
N GLY A 39 -22.80 23.37 -6.05
CA GLY A 39 -23.99 22.81 -6.70
C GLY A 39 -24.13 21.28 -6.60
N TRP A 40 -23.13 20.58 -6.07
CA TRP A 40 -23.17 19.13 -5.86
C TRP A 40 -23.60 18.78 -4.43
N ASN A 41 -24.47 17.77 -4.31
CA ASN A 41 -25.10 17.38 -3.06
C ASN A 41 -24.80 15.91 -2.76
N LEU A 42 -24.35 15.61 -1.54
CA LEU A 42 -24.10 14.24 -1.08
C LEU A 42 -25.43 13.53 -0.79
N LEU A 43 -25.63 12.34 -1.38
CA LEU A 43 -26.86 11.55 -1.22
C LEU A 43 -26.69 10.38 -0.24
N LYS A 44 -25.60 9.64 -0.38
CA LYS A 44 -25.24 8.44 0.41
C LYS A 44 -23.73 8.23 0.44
N THR A 45 -23.23 7.63 1.52
CA THR A 45 -21.87 7.09 1.63
C THR A 45 -21.90 5.61 1.99
N THR A 46 -20.89 4.86 1.60
CA THR A 46 -20.67 3.48 2.03
C THR A 46 -19.18 3.19 2.22
N THR A 47 -18.86 2.33 3.18
CA THR A 47 -17.50 1.82 3.41
C THR A 47 -17.57 0.30 3.49
N ALA A 48 -16.53 -0.36 2.96
CA ALA A 48 -16.41 -1.80 2.97
C ALA A 48 -15.09 -2.22 3.61
N SER A 49 -15.12 -3.36 4.30
CA SER A 49 -14.00 -3.88 5.07
C SER A 49 -14.06 -5.40 5.15
N GLY A 50 -12.91 -6.00 5.44
CA GLY A 50 -12.72 -7.44 5.53
C GLY A 50 -11.47 -7.77 6.34
N PRO A 51 -11.02 -9.04 6.37
CA PRO A 51 -9.72 -9.40 6.94
C PRO A 51 -8.61 -8.65 6.21
N GLY A 52 -7.80 -7.86 6.94
CA GLY A 52 -6.78 -6.96 6.39
C GLY A 52 -7.29 -5.74 5.61
N LEU A 53 -8.47 -5.82 4.98
CA LEU A 53 -9.00 -4.79 4.09
C LEU A 53 -9.56 -3.58 4.84
N THR A 54 -8.97 -2.41 4.59
CA THR A 54 -9.43 -1.09 5.03
C THR A 54 -9.48 -0.13 3.83
N GLY A 55 -10.07 1.06 4.01
CA GLY A 55 -9.98 2.14 3.03
C GLY A 55 -10.76 1.99 1.71
N LEU A 56 -11.48 0.88 1.53
CA LEU A 56 -12.40 0.67 0.42
C LEU A 56 -13.75 1.35 0.69
N GLN A 57 -14.17 2.25 -0.19
CA GLN A 57 -15.35 3.09 0.04
C GLN A 57 -15.99 3.60 -1.25
N ALA A 58 -17.19 4.14 -1.15
CA ALA A 58 -17.81 4.89 -2.22
C ALA A 58 -18.82 5.91 -1.67
N TYR A 59 -19.14 6.92 -2.46
CA TYR A 59 -20.27 7.82 -2.19
C TYR A 59 -21.06 8.12 -3.46
N PHE A 60 -22.30 8.55 -3.27
CA PHE A 60 -23.17 9.03 -4.33
C PHE A 60 -23.39 10.53 -4.15
N ALA A 61 -23.15 11.31 -5.20
CA ALA A 61 -23.48 12.72 -5.25
C ALA A 61 -24.44 13.02 -6.41
N MET A 62 -25.14 14.15 -6.34
CA MET A 62 -26.05 14.62 -7.39
C MET A 62 -25.88 16.11 -7.64
N GLY A 63 -25.86 16.47 -8.91
CA GLY A 63 -25.67 17.82 -9.41
C GLY A 63 -25.85 17.83 -10.93
N ASN A 64 -25.45 18.91 -11.58
CA ASN A 64 -25.60 19.08 -13.02
C ASN A 64 -24.24 18.93 -13.72
N LEU A 65 -24.21 18.18 -14.83
CA LEU A 65 -23.04 18.08 -15.70
C LEU A 65 -22.67 19.44 -16.31
N PRO A 66 -21.42 19.91 -16.18
CA PRO A 66 -20.95 21.16 -16.79
C PRO A 66 -21.28 21.32 -18.28
N SER A 67 -21.14 20.25 -19.08
CA SER A 67 -21.29 20.33 -20.55
C SER A 67 -22.71 20.54 -21.06
N THR A 68 -23.71 20.08 -20.30
CA THR A 68 -25.10 19.94 -20.75
C THR A 68 -26.11 20.55 -19.80
N GLY A 69 -25.71 20.90 -18.57
CA GLY A 69 -26.61 21.28 -17.49
C GLY A 69 -27.53 20.14 -17.01
N LYS A 70 -27.35 18.91 -17.52
CA LYS A 70 -28.20 17.76 -17.19
C LYS A 70 -27.95 17.31 -15.74
N GLN A 71 -29.01 17.20 -14.95
CA GLN A 71 -28.93 16.60 -13.62
C GLN A 71 -28.63 15.09 -13.71
N VAL A 72 -27.64 14.63 -12.98
CA VAL A 72 -27.20 13.22 -12.93
C VAL A 72 -26.86 12.79 -11.50
N VAL A 73 -26.81 11.48 -11.27
CA VAL A 73 -26.20 10.90 -10.06
C VAL A 73 -24.80 10.41 -10.44
N VAL A 74 -23.79 10.71 -9.61
CA VAL A 74 -22.43 10.17 -9.75
C VAL A 74 -22.16 9.22 -8.59
N LEU A 75 -21.82 7.97 -8.89
CA LEU A 75 -21.18 7.03 -7.96
C LEU A 75 -19.66 7.22 -8.03
N CYS A 76 -19.09 7.76 -6.96
CA CYS A 76 -17.67 7.96 -6.80
C CYS A 76 -17.10 6.78 -6.01
N VAL A 77 -16.36 5.90 -6.67
CA VAL A 77 -15.68 4.75 -6.05
C VAL A 77 -14.29 5.17 -5.60
N GLY A 78 -13.87 4.72 -4.42
CA GLY A 78 -12.65 5.14 -3.76
C GLY A 78 -11.90 3.99 -3.10
N MET A 79 -10.57 4.04 -3.17
CA MET A 79 -9.69 3.06 -2.56
C MET A 79 -8.45 3.76 -2.01
N MET A 80 -8.35 3.86 -0.69
CA MET A 80 -7.18 4.45 -0.04
C MET A 80 -5.93 3.60 -0.33
N TRP A 81 -4.88 4.26 -0.80
CA TRP A 81 -3.60 3.63 -1.12
C TRP A 81 -3.04 2.75 0.00
N GLN A 82 -3.07 3.21 1.25
CA GLN A 82 -2.63 2.40 2.40
C GLN A 82 -3.45 1.11 2.53
N GLY A 83 -4.79 1.20 2.52
CA GLY A 83 -5.66 0.03 2.63
C GLY A 83 -5.51 -0.97 1.49
N LEU A 84 -5.09 -0.51 0.31
CA LEU A 84 -4.77 -1.36 -0.83
C LEU A 84 -3.39 -2.01 -0.71
N MET A 85 -2.35 -1.25 -0.33
CA MET A 85 -1.01 -1.78 -0.05
C MET A 85 -1.00 -2.74 1.14
N ASP A 86 -1.86 -2.53 2.13
CA ASP A 86 -2.03 -3.41 3.29
C ASP A 86 -2.78 -4.71 2.94
N TRP A 87 -3.50 -4.78 1.81
CA TRP A 87 -4.32 -5.95 1.43
C TRP A 87 -3.83 -6.72 0.19
N TYR A 88 -3.54 -6.05 -0.91
CA TYR A 88 -3.28 -6.65 -2.23
C TYR A 88 -1.83 -7.18 -2.35
N ARG A 89 -1.63 -8.40 -2.88
CA ARG A 89 -0.31 -9.01 -3.14
C ARG A 89 -0.22 -9.55 -4.57
N SER A 90 0.94 -10.12 -4.90
CA SER A 90 1.17 -10.84 -6.16
C SER A 90 0.42 -12.17 -6.27
N ALA A 91 -0.34 -12.59 -5.25
CA ALA A 91 -1.20 -13.77 -5.32
C ALA A 91 -2.59 -13.42 -5.86
N GLU A 92 -3.07 -12.22 -5.55
CA GLU A 92 -4.35 -11.67 -6.01
C GLU A 92 -4.24 -11.04 -7.41
N HIS A 93 -3.03 -10.63 -7.83
CA HIS A 93 -2.78 -10.15 -9.19
C HIS A 93 -2.75 -11.28 -10.22
N GLN A 94 -3.94 -11.78 -10.58
CA GLN A 94 -4.14 -12.86 -11.54
C GLN A 94 -5.44 -12.65 -12.32
N LEU A 95 -5.38 -12.73 -13.65
CA LEU A 95 -6.57 -12.87 -14.49
C LEU A 95 -7.31 -14.17 -14.12
N GLN A 96 -8.53 -14.05 -13.64
CA GLN A 96 -9.43 -15.16 -13.34
C GLN A 96 -10.79 -14.93 -14.03
N PRO A 97 -11.49 -16.00 -14.48
CA PRO A 97 -12.80 -15.87 -15.11
C PRO A 97 -13.77 -15.03 -14.26
N LEU A 98 -14.51 -14.15 -14.92
CA LEU A 98 -15.34 -13.16 -14.24
C LEU A 98 -16.47 -13.80 -13.41
N ASN A 99 -16.56 -13.45 -12.12
CA ASN A 99 -17.47 -14.07 -11.16
C ASN A 99 -18.97 -13.76 -11.43
N GLY A 100 -19.85 -14.68 -11.04
CA GLY A 100 -21.29 -14.70 -11.33
C GLY A 100 -22.16 -13.58 -10.72
N TYR A 101 -21.55 -12.50 -10.23
CA TYR A 101 -22.26 -11.25 -9.88
C TYR A 101 -22.46 -10.35 -11.11
N PHE A 102 -21.51 -10.41 -12.05
CA PHE A 102 -21.49 -9.61 -13.27
C PHE A 102 -22.26 -10.26 -14.42
N VAL A 103 -22.46 -11.59 -14.32
CA VAL A 103 -23.11 -12.51 -15.25
C VAL A 103 -23.96 -13.47 -14.42
N ALA A 104 -25.29 -13.46 -14.54
CA ALA A 104 -26.17 -14.32 -13.73
C ALA A 104 -25.97 -15.83 -14.05
N ASP A 105 -26.29 -16.78 -13.17
CA ASP A 105 -27.21 -16.77 -12.02
C ASP A 105 -26.63 -17.50 -10.80
N SER A 106 -26.97 -17.04 -9.58
CA SER A 106 -27.45 -17.98 -8.54
C SER A 106 -28.15 -17.28 -7.36
N ALA A 107 -29.39 -17.70 -7.07
CA ALA A 107 -30.07 -17.43 -5.80
C ALA A 107 -29.44 -18.17 -4.58
N LYS A 108 -28.38 -18.99 -4.79
CA LYS A 108 -27.58 -19.56 -3.70
C LYS A 108 -26.58 -18.56 -3.15
N THR A 109 -25.89 -17.80 -4.01
CA THR A 109 -24.74 -16.97 -3.61
C THR A 109 -25.15 -15.87 -2.62
N GLU A 110 -26.29 -15.20 -2.88
CA GLU A 110 -26.85 -14.19 -1.96
C GLU A 110 -27.37 -14.78 -0.63
N LYS A 111 -27.55 -16.11 -0.53
CA LYS A 111 -27.87 -16.80 0.71
C LYS A 111 -26.61 -17.16 1.48
N THR A 112 -25.56 -17.64 0.79
CA THR A 112 -24.25 -17.91 1.38
C THR A 112 -23.60 -16.64 1.92
N PHE A 113 -23.68 -15.50 1.21
CA PHE A 113 -23.13 -14.22 1.68
C PHE A 113 -23.68 -13.76 3.02
N ARG A 114 -25.01 -13.90 3.24
CA ARG A 114 -25.61 -13.57 4.55
C ARG A 114 -25.12 -14.51 5.65
N GLY A 115 -25.02 -15.81 5.39
CA GLY A 115 -24.49 -16.78 6.36
C GLY A 115 -23.02 -16.56 6.70
N VAL A 116 -22.16 -16.28 5.71
CA VAL A 116 -20.73 -16.01 5.92
C VAL A 116 -20.53 -14.70 6.67
N LYS A 117 -21.24 -13.61 6.31
CA LYS A 117 -21.17 -12.35 7.06
C LYS A 117 -21.65 -12.53 8.50
N GLU A 118 -22.70 -13.33 8.75
CA GLU A 118 -23.15 -13.62 10.11
C GLU A 118 -22.12 -14.43 10.92
N VAL A 119 -21.40 -15.38 10.31
CA VAL A 119 -20.29 -16.12 10.94
C VAL A 119 -19.07 -15.23 11.17
N GLN A 120 -18.71 -14.38 10.21
CA GLN A 120 -17.62 -13.41 10.30
C GLN A 120 -17.90 -12.38 11.41
N ASP A 121 -19.09 -11.77 11.42
CA ASP A 121 -19.51 -10.84 12.46
C ASP A 121 -19.60 -11.52 13.83
N ARG A 122 -19.83 -12.84 13.92
CA ARG A 122 -19.74 -13.61 15.17
C ARG A 122 -18.28 -13.80 15.61
N LEU A 123 -17.36 -14.16 14.71
CA LEU A 123 -15.93 -14.29 15.02
C LEU A 123 -15.27 -12.95 15.39
N VAL A 124 -15.65 -11.85 14.72
CA VAL A 124 -15.19 -10.49 15.04
C VAL A 124 -15.77 -10.00 16.38
N ARG A 125 -17.01 -10.40 16.73
CA ARG A 125 -17.58 -10.15 18.06
C ARG A 125 -17.02 -11.06 19.16
N LEU A 126 -16.50 -12.24 18.84
CA LEU A 126 -15.78 -13.13 19.76
C LEU A 126 -14.32 -12.70 20.03
N THR A 127 -13.76 -11.79 19.23
CA THR A 127 -12.35 -11.36 19.29
C THR A 127 -12.15 -9.89 19.69
N ARG A 128 -13.20 -9.19 20.14
CA ARG A 128 -13.12 -7.81 20.62
C ARG A 128 -13.86 -7.62 21.95
N LEU A 129 -13.13 -7.14 22.96
CA LEU A 129 -13.56 -6.88 24.35
C LEU A 129 -13.69 -8.20 25.19
N PRO A 130 -13.76 -8.13 26.53
CA PRO A 130 -12.59 -8.47 27.35
C PRO A 130 -12.79 -9.80 28.11
N LEU A 131 -11.91 -10.09 29.07
CA LEU A 131 -12.13 -11.11 30.10
C LEU A 131 -13.44 -10.83 30.86
N LEU A 132 -14.51 -11.51 30.48
CA LEU A 132 -15.67 -11.74 31.34
C LEU A 132 -15.44 -13.01 32.15
N GLU A 133 -15.76 -12.95 33.44
CA GLU A 133 -15.56 -14.07 34.37
C GLU A 133 -16.36 -15.32 33.93
N PRO A 134 -15.75 -16.54 33.96
CA PRO A 134 -16.41 -17.77 33.49
C PRO A 134 -17.77 -18.08 34.15
N ALA A 135 -18.06 -17.49 35.31
CA ALA A 135 -19.30 -17.69 36.06
C ALA A 135 -20.56 -17.13 35.36
N GLU A 136 -20.45 -16.12 34.49
CA GLU A 136 -21.62 -15.48 33.86
C GLU A 136 -22.10 -16.22 32.61
N LEU A 137 -21.18 -16.83 31.84
CA LEU A 137 -21.49 -17.56 30.61
C LEU A 137 -22.44 -18.75 30.85
N VAL A 138 -22.35 -19.35 32.04
CA VAL A 138 -23.14 -20.53 32.46
C VAL A 138 -24.63 -20.20 32.64
N ARG A 139 -25.01 -18.93 32.81
CA ARG A 139 -26.38 -18.52 33.19
C ARG A 139 -27.27 -18.06 32.02
N GLN A 140 -26.73 -18.01 30.79
CA GLN A 140 -27.48 -17.58 29.59
C GLN A 140 -28.45 -18.69 29.10
N PRO A 141 -29.79 -18.51 29.18
CA PRO A 141 -30.74 -19.60 28.90
C PRO A 141 -30.86 -20.01 27.42
N VAL A 142 -30.35 -19.18 26.51
CA VAL A 142 -30.66 -19.23 25.07
C VAL A 142 -29.85 -20.27 24.29
N LEU A 143 -28.78 -20.82 24.87
CA LEU A 143 -27.91 -21.79 24.20
C LEU A 143 -28.53 -23.20 24.16
N ALA A 144 -28.53 -23.81 22.96
CA ALA A 144 -28.98 -25.19 22.75
C ALA A 144 -28.04 -26.22 23.41
N ALA A 145 -28.58 -27.38 23.80
CA ALA A 145 -27.85 -28.38 24.58
C ALA A 145 -26.64 -28.97 23.84
N ASP A 146 -26.72 -29.15 22.52
CA ASP A 146 -25.64 -29.73 21.73
C ASP A 146 -24.50 -28.73 21.49
N LEU A 147 -24.81 -27.42 21.39
CA LEU A 147 -23.80 -26.36 21.32
C LEU A 147 -23.00 -26.23 22.62
N ARG A 148 -23.64 -26.45 23.79
CA ARG A 148 -22.92 -26.61 25.07
C ARG A 148 -21.99 -27.83 25.07
N ARG A 149 -22.41 -28.95 24.44
CA ARG A 149 -21.63 -30.19 24.39
C ARG A 149 -20.38 -30.04 23.52
N GLU A 150 -20.49 -29.41 22.36
CA GLU A 150 -19.36 -29.22 21.46
C GLU A 150 -18.37 -28.16 21.98
N LEU A 151 -18.85 -27.10 22.64
CA LEU A 151 -17.97 -26.16 23.37
C LEU A 151 -17.16 -26.87 24.46
N TRP A 152 -17.78 -27.77 25.22
CA TRP A 152 -17.09 -28.52 26.28
C TRP A 152 -16.02 -29.48 25.70
N ARG A 153 -16.33 -30.11 24.56
CA ARG A 153 -15.38 -30.95 23.81
C ARG A 153 -14.17 -30.14 23.31
N LEU A 154 -14.38 -28.99 22.69
CA LEU A 154 -13.30 -28.15 22.17
C LEU A 154 -12.37 -27.64 23.27
N VAL A 155 -12.90 -27.33 24.45
CA VAL A 155 -12.08 -26.99 25.64
C VAL A 155 -11.18 -28.16 26.04
N GLN A 156 -11.70 -29.40 26.09
CA GLN A 156 -10.90 -30.59 26.38
C GLN A 156 -9.77 -30.79 25.36
N GLU A 157 -10.09 -30.70 24.06
CA GLU A 157 -9.10 -30.88 22.98
C GLU A 157 -7.98 -29.81 23.03
N LEU A 158 -8.29 -28.59 23.49
CA LEU A 158 -7.30 -27.54 23.73
C LEU A 158 -6.43 -27.84 24.96
N THR A 159 -7.04 -28.19 26.11
CA THR A 159 -6.32 -28.50 27.36
C THR A 159 -5.37 -29.68 27.18
N SER A 160 -5.82 -30.80 26.59
CA SER A 160 -4.96 -31.96 26.35
C SER A 160 -3.80 -31.66 25.38
N SER A 161 -3.94 -30.64 24.51
CA SER A 161 -2.86 -30.21 23.62
C SER A 161 -1.83 -29.34 24.33
N HIS A 162 -2.25 -28.54 25.32
CA HIS A 162 -1.37 -27.78 26.20
C HIS A 162 -0.56 -28.70 27.13
N GLU A 163 -1.19 -29.72 27.73
CA GLU A 163 -0.53 -30.69 28.60
C GLU A 163 0.55 -31.50 27.87
N ARG A 164 0.28 -31.90 26.61
CA ARG A 164 1.27 -32.61 25.76
C ARG A 164 2.49 -31.73 25.43
N LEU A 165 2.30 -30.41 25.29
CA LEU A 165 3.40 -29.46 25.10
C LEU A 165 4.28 -29.39 26.35
N ILE A 166 3.67 -29.29 27.53
CA ILE A 166 4.36 -29.27 28.83
C ILE A 166 5.17 -30.56 29.05
N GLN A 167 4.59 -31.73 28.75
CA GLN A 167 5.29 -33.01 28.89
C GLN A 167 6.48 -33.16 27.93
N ALA A 168 6.39 -32.61 26.72
CA ALA A 168 7.49 -32.61 25.76
C ALA A 168 8.66 -31.71 26.21
N VAL A 169 8.37 -30.49 26.67
CA VAL A 169 9.38 -29.57 27.23
C VAL A 169 10.06 -30.22 28.45
N GLY A 170 9.27 -30.73 29.38
CA GLY A 170 9.76 -31.41 30.59
C GLY A 170 10.48 -32.75 30.33
N ALA A 171 10.48 -33.28 29.10
CA ALA A 171 11.31 -34.44 28.73
C ALA A 171 12.71 -34.00 28.31
N THR A 172 12.82 -32.98 27.46
CA THR A 172 14.09 -32.45 26.93
C THR A 172 14.98 -31.87 28.03
N ALA A 173 14.38 -31.14 29.00
CA ALA A 173 15.10 -30.56 30.14
C ALA A 173 15.88 -31.60 30.99
N ARG A 174 15.49 -32.88 30.96
CA ARG A 174 16.11 -33.93 31.79
C ARG A 174 17.40 -34.54 31.24
N GLN A 175 17.82 -34.21 30.01
CA GLN A 175 19.11 -34.69 29.46
C GLN A 175 20.28 -33.70 29.65
N ALA A 176 20.00 -32.42 29.94
CA ALA A 176 21.01 -31.36 30.07
C ALA A 176 21.55 -31.16 31.50
N ALA A 177 21.59 -32.22 32.31
CA ALA A 177 21.87 -32.14 33.75
C ALA A 177 23.36 -31.93 34.10
N GLY A 178 23.93 -30.77 33.75
CA GLY A 178 25.30 -30.36 34.09
C GLY A 178 25.45 -29.06 34.89
N PHE A 179 24.40 -28.25 34.99
CA PHE A 179 24.43 -26.92 35.61
C PHE A 179 23.21 -26.78 36.55
N SER A 180 23.35 -26.79 37.89
CA SER A 180 22.16 -26.86 38.78
C SER A 180 22.24 -26.22 40.19
N SER A 181 22.47 -24.91 40.27
CA SER A 181 21.57 -23.99 41.03
C SER A 181 20.88 -23.04 40.05
N ALA A 182 20.67 -23.57 38.86
CA ALA A 182 21.18 -22.95 37.63
C ALA A 182 20.48 -23.48 36.39
N MET A 183 19.97 -24.72 36.46
CA MET A 183 18.83 -25.26 35.72
C MET A 183 17.67 -25.57 36.69
N MET A 184 17.31 -24.61 37.58
CA MET A 184 16.19 -24.72 38.55
C MET A 184 15.41 -23.43 38.90
N THR A 185 15.80 -22.20 38.50
CA THR A 185 15.11 -20.95 38.94
C THR A 185 14.42 -20.13 37.84
N LEU A 186 14.77 -20.29 36.55
CA LEU A 186 13.92 -19.85 35.42
C LEU A 186 12.90 -20.97 35.06
N ILE A 187 13.25 -22.24 35.29
CA ILE A 187 12.71 -23.15 36.35
C ILE A 187 11.46 -22.71 37.13
N GLN A 188 11.35 -21.43 37.46
CA GLN A 188 10.24 -20.84 38.22
C GLN A 188 9.77 -19.47 37.67
N LEU A 189 10.02 -19.13 36.40
CA LEU A 189 9.69 -17.83 35.80
C LEU A 189 8.89 -17.82 34.48
N CYS A 190 9.36 -18.48 33.39
CA CYS A 190 8.81 -18.19 32.05
C CYS A 190 8.97 -19.33 31.02
N ALA A 191 7.96 -20.13 30.68
CA ALA A 191 6.53 -19.94 30.90
C ALA A 191 6.08 -20.40 32.31
N GLY A 192 5.65 -21.65 32.46
CA GLY A 192 5.33 -22.27 33.75
C GLY A 192 5.95 -23.65 33.93
N ALA A 193 7.27 -23.84 33.83
CA ALA A 193 8.36 -22.87 33.65
C ALA A 193 9.58 -23.53 32.96
N ALA A 194 10.59 -22.72 32.61
CA ALA A 194 11.83 -23.04 31.86
C ALA A 194 12.65 -21.74 31.68
N ASP A 195 13.92 -21.65 31.29
CA ASP A 195 15.14 -22.49 31.45
C ASP A 195 16.36 -21.59 31.09
N ASP A 196 17.40 -21.32 31.90
CA ASP A 196 17.44 -21.22 33.36
C ASP A 196 18.41 -20.12 33.91
N ILE A 197 18.41 -19.75 35.22
CA ILE A 197 19.04 -18.53 35.79
C ILE A 197 20.56 -18.56 35.99
N ALA A 198 21.14 -19.56 36.65
CA ALA A 198 22.61 -19.60 36.83
C ALA A 198 23.34 -20.44 35.76
N GLU A 199 22.57 -21.05 34.85
CA GLU A 199 22.98 -21.34 33.47
C GLU A 199 22.97 -20.01 32.69
N MET A 200 21.91 -19.18 32.80
CA MET A 200 21.96 -17.77 32.36
C MET A 200 23.19 -17.07 32.93
N GLU A 201 23.60 -17.23 34.20
CA GLU A 201 24.82 -16.55 34.71
C GLU A 201 26.10 -16.99 33.97
N ARG A 202 26.22 -18.27 33.57
CA ARG A 202 27.36 -18.74 32.76
C ARG A 202 27.24 -18.39 31.28
N VAL A 203 26.02 -18.33 30.74
CA VAL A 203 25.71 -17.82 29.40
C VAL A 203 25.90 -16.29 29.31
N LEU A 204 25.56 -15.54 30.35
CA LEU A 204 25.80 -14.10 30.54
C LEU A 204 27.30 -13.82 30.72
N ALA A 205 28.03 -14.72 31.39
CA ALA A 205 29.49 -14.66 31.46
C ALA A 205 30.17 -14.87 30.10
N HIS A 206 29.48 -15.49 29.13
CA HIS A 206 29.87 -15.61 27.73
C HIS A 206 29.34 -14.43 26.87
N ALA A 207 28.10 -13.99 27.10
CA ALA A 207 27.42 -12.88 26.42
C ALA A 207 27.86 -11.50 26.93
N ARG A 208 29.18 -11.28 27.04
CA ARG A 208 29.83 -10.01 27.44
C ARG A 208 29.72 -8.91 26.38
N GLY A 209 28.56 -8.73 25.74
CA GLY A 209 28.40 -7.74 24.67
C GLY A 209 27.02 -7.54 24.02
N GLN A 210 25.98 -8.35 24.29
CA GLN A 210 24.65 -8.18 23.65
C GLN A 210 23.49 -8.41 24.62
N SER A 211 22.34 -7.77 24.33
CA SER A 211 21.22 -7.61 25.28
C SER A 211 20.05 -8.56 25.02
N LEU A 212 19.60 -9.27 26.07
CA LEU A 212 18.48 -10.22 26.04
C LEU A 212 17.17 -9.66 25.44
N THR A 213 16.94 -8.35 25.53
CA THR A 213 15.76 -7.64 25.01
C THR A 213 15.49 -7.89 23.53
N GLU A 214 16.53 -8.14 22.73
CA GLU A 214 16.41 -8.33 21.27
C GLU A 214 15.89 -9.73 20.90
N LEU A 215 16.31 -10.75 21.64
CA LEU A 215 15.90 -12.14 21.41
C LEU A 215 14.39 -12.32 21.65
N ALA A 216 13.84 -11.63 22.65
CA ALA A 216 12.39 -11.66 22.93
C ALA A 216 11.56 -11.08 21.77
N LEU A 217 11.98 -9.93 21.21
CA LEU A 217 11.26 -9.24 20.13
C LEU A 217 11.29 -10.00 18.79
N ALA A 218 12.36 -10.77 18.54
CA ALA A 218 12.54 -11.51 17.28
C ALA A 218 11.69 -12.79 17.18
N VAL A 219 11.44 -13.48 18.30
CA VAL A 219 10.78 -14.79 18.32
C VAL A 219 9.25 -14.69 18.29
N ASP A 220 8.69 -13.67 18.92
CA ASP A 220 7.23 -13.50 19.07
C ASP A 220 6.56 -13.06 17.76
N SER A 221 7.05 -11.95 17.17
CA SER A 221 6.46 -11.31 15.99
C SER A 221 6.36 -12.22 14.76
N SER A 222 7.42 -12.99 14.45
CA SER A 222 7.46 -13.86 13.27
C SER A 222 6.47 -15.03 13.34
N ARG A 223 6.30 -15.64 14.53
CA ARG A 223 5.33 -16.72 14.73
C ARG A 223 3.89 -16.22 14.82
N TYR A 224 3.66 -15.11 15.52
CA TYR A 224 2.34 -14.49 15.56
C TYR A 224 1.86 -14.11 14.15
N GLU A 225 2.73 -13.47 13.36
CA GLU A 225 2.39 -13.06 11.98
C GLU A 225 2.22 -14.25 11.03
N GLN A 226 3.01 -15.33 11.17
CA GLN A 226 2.77 -16.57 10.43
C GLN A 226 1.43 -17.22 10.81
N LEU A 227 1.06 -17.22 12.09
CA LEU A 227 -0.22 -17.77 12.54
C LEU A 227 -1.40 -16.90 12.06
N ARG A 228 -1.25 -15.56 12.12
CA ARG A 228 -2.23 -14.59 11.61
C ARG A 228 -2.41 -14.74 10.10
N LYS A 229 -1.33 -14.70 9.31
CA LYS A 229 -1.36 -14.93 7.86
C LYS A 229 -1.91 -16.31 7.51
N GLY A 230 -1.58 -17.35 8.27
CA GLY A 230 -2.13 -18.70 8.08
C GLY A 230 -3.64 -18.76 8.33
N LEU A 231 -4.13 -18.09 9.38
CA LEU A 231 -5.55 -18.01 9.71
C LEU A 231 -6.31 -17.12 8.72
N GLU A 232 -5.74 -16.00 8.30
CA GLU A 232 -6.31 -15.09 7.28
C GLU A 232 -6.32 -15.73 5.89
N ALA A 233 -5.29 -16.50 5.51
CA ALA A 233 -5.30 -17.31 4.29
C ALA A 233 -6.32 -18.46 4.37
N ALA A 234 -6.51 -19.09 5.54
CA ALA A 234 -7.53 -20.13 5.72
C ALA A 234 -8.96 -19.55 5.69
N VAL A 235 -9.19 -18.40 6.34
CA VAL A 235 -10.47 -17.65 6.28
C VAL A 235 -10.72 -17.11 4.88
N GLY A 236 -9.69 -16.58 4.21
CA GLY A 236 -9.72 -16.16 2.82
C GLY A 236 -10.06 -17.32 1.88
N LYS A 237 -9.45 -18.49 2.06
CA LYS A 237 -9.76 -19.71 1.29
C LYS A 237 -11.18 -20.21 1.55
N ALA A 238 -11.63 -20.26 2.80
CA ALA A 238 -13.02 -20.60 3.14
C ALA A 238 -14.02 -19.57 2.60
N HIS A 239 -13.64 -18.29 2.52
CA HIS A 239 -14.40 -17.22 1.89
C HIS A 239 -14.46 -17.40 0.37
N LEU A 240 -13.34 -17.71 -0.32
CA LEU A 240 -13.29 -18.05 -1.75
C LEU A 240 -14.18 -19.27 -2.08
N GLU A 241 -14.08 -20.33 -1.29
CA GLU A 241 -14.90 -21.55 -1.41
C GLU A 241 -16.40 -21.24 -1.19
N ALA A 242 -16.74 -20.42 -0.19
CA ALA A 242 -18.12 -19.97 0.05
C ALA A 242 -18.63 -18.93 -0.97
N MET A 243 -17.74 -18.22 -1.66
CA MET A 243 -18.06 -17.35 -2.81
C MET A 243 -18.28 -18.14 -4.11
N GLY A 244 -18.11 -19.47 -4.10
CA GLY A 244 -18.31 -20.33 -5.26
C GLY A 244 -17.16 -20.33 -6.27
N LEU A 245 -15.98 -19.83 -5.91
CA LEU A 245 -14.82 -19.65 -6.81
C LEU A 245 -14.06 -20.95 -7.16
N GLN A 246 -14.77 -22.08 -7.19
CA GLN A 246 -14.31 -23.32 -7.82
C GLN A 246 -15.43 -23.94 -8.66
N GLY A 247 -15.47 -23.60 -9.95
CA GLY A 247 -16.36 -24.21 -10.93
C GLY A 247 -16.69 -23.27 -12.08
N GLY A 248 -16.24 -23.62 -13.30
CA GLY A 248 -16.60 -22.89 -14.51
C GLY A 248 -18.06 -23.13 -14.91
N GLY A 249 -18.98 -22.34 -14.36
CA GLY A 249 -20.36 -22.26 -14.83
C GLY A 249 -20.44 -21.40 -16.09
N ALA A 250 -20.89 -21.97 -17.21
CA ALA A 250 -21.08 -21.22 -18.45
C ALA A 250 -22.25 -20.23 -18.33
N SER A 251 -22.09 -19.04 -18.91
CA SER A 251 -23.09 -17.97 -18.91
C SER A 251 -24.37 -18.34 -19.68
N THR A 252 -25.53 -18.00 -19.13
CA THR A 252 -26.83 -18.12 -19.83
C THR A 252 -27.35 -16.80 -20.42
N ASP A 253 -26.78 -15.65 -20.03
CA ASP A 253 -26.82 -14.45 -20.87
C ASP A 253 -26.00 -14.70 -22.14
N GLY A 254 -26.53 -14.28 -23.29
CA GLY A 254 -26.08 -14.67 -24.63
C GLY A 254 -24.71 -14.13 -25.02
N GLY A 255 -23.64 -14.75 -24.53
CA GLY A 255 -22.26 -14.42 -24.86
C GLY A 255 -21.28 -15.27 -24.04
N GLY A 256 -20.99 -16.48 -24.51
CA GLY A 256 -20.26 -17.55 -23.80
C GLY A 256 -18.78 -17.30 -23.49
N ASN A 257 -18.33 -16.04 -23.41
CA ASN A 257 -16.97 -15.65 -23.04
C ASN A 257 -16.95 -14.22 -22.50
N SER A 258 -17.33 -14.00 -21.24
CA SER A 258 -17.18 -12.71 -20.54
C SER A 258 -15.74 -12.38 -20.13
N GLY A 259 -14.79 -13.25 -20.51
CA GLY A 259 -13.38 -13.10 -20.21
C GLY A 259 -13.01 -13.18 -18.73
N SER A 260 -11.78 -12.76 -18.48
CA SER A 260 -11.11 -12.78 -17.18
C SER A 260 -10.83 -11.36 -16.70
N PHE A 261 -10.87 -11.18 -15.38
CA PHE A 261 -10.47 -9.93 -14.73
C PHE A 261 -9.61 -10.22 -13.51
N ASP A 262 -8.80 -9.26 -13.09
CA ASP A 262 -7.96 -9.35 -11.91
C ASP A 262 -8.72 -9.83 -10.66
N LEU A 263 -8.28 -10.94 -10.09
CA LEU A 263 -8.90 -11.58 -8.93
C LEU A 263 -8.97 -10.65 -7.72
N GLY A 264 -7.90 -9.91 -7.42
CA GLY A 264 -7.87 -8.93 -6.33
C GLY A 264 -8.95 -7.88 -6.47
N TYR A 265 -9.14 -7.32 -7.66
CA TYR A 265 -10.22 -6.37 -7.93
C TYR A 265 -11.61 -6.99 -7.94
N GLN A 266 -11.79 -8.23 -8.42
CA GLN A 266 -13.06 -8.95 -8.30
C GLN A 266 -13.45 -9.15 -6.82
N LEU A 267 -12.48 -9.45 -5.95
CA LEU A 267 -12.67 -9.61 -4.51
C LEU A 267 -12.97 -8.29 -3.81
N LEU A 268 -12.17 -7.23 -4.07
CA LEU A 268 -12.42 -5.87 -3.59
C LEU A 268 -13.82 -5.39 -3.99
N TYR A 269 -14.20 -5.56 -5.25
CA TYR A 269 -15.55 -5.22 -5.69
C TYR A 269 -16.61 -6.05 -4.97
N GLY A 270 -16.38 -7.34 -4.72
CA GLY A 270 -17.27 -8.20 -3.91
C GLY A 270 -17.56 -7.63 -2.51
N TYR A 271 -16.55 -7.10 -1.82
CA TYR A 271 -16.72 -6.41 -0.53
C TYR A 271 -17.54 -5.12 -0.66
N LEU A 272 -17.23 -4.28 -1.66
CA LEU A 272 -17.96 -3.02 -1.91
C LEU A 272 -19.43 -3.28 -2.28
N ARG A 273 -19.66 -4.22 -3.19
CA ARG A 273 -20.98 -4.62 -3.73
C ARG A 273 -21.99 -4.91 -2.62
N GLY A 274 -21.56 -5.67 -1.60
CA GLY A 274 -22.41 -6.06 -0.47
C GLY A 274 -22.91 -4.90 0.40
N GLN A 275 -22.27 -3.73 0.33
CA GLN A 275 -22.66 -2.50 1.04
C GLN A 275 -23.24 -1.44 0.07
N LEU A 276 -22.93 -1.53 -1.22
CA LEU A 276 -23.38 -0.63 -2.28
C LEU A 276 -24.84 -0.92 -2.70
N TRP A 277 -25.18 -2.18 -2.96
CA TRP A 277 -26.50 -2.57 -3.50
C TRP A 277 -27.70 -2.17 -2.64
N PRO A 278 -27.68 -2.30 -1.29
CA PRO A 278 -28.78 -1.86 -0.45
C PRO A 278 -29.10 -0.35 -0.52
N LEU A 279 -28.16 0.46 -1.05
CA LEU A 279 -28.33 1.92 -1.14
C LEU A 279 -28.99 2.37 -2.44
N LEU A 280 -29.03 1.54 -3.50
CA LEU A 280 -29.44 1.95 -4.85
C LEU A 280 -30.91 2.41 -4.96
N GLY A 281 -31.75 2.15 -3.95
CA GLY A 281 -33.19 2.44 -3.96
C GLY A 281 -33.58 3.93 -4.00
N PHE A 282 -32.63 4.87 -3.94
CA PHE A 282 -32.91 6.29 -4.23
C PHE A 282 -32.70 6.65 -5.71
N ILE A 283 -32.04 5.80 -6.50
CA ILE A 283 -31.75 6.05 -7.92
C ILE A 283 -33.05 5.84 -8.70
N GLY A 284 -33.71 6.95 -9.03
CA GLY A 284 -34.87 6.97 -9.94
C GLY A 284 -34.44 6.92 -11.41
N ALA A 285 -35.29 7.44 -12.29
CA ALA A 285 -35.03 7.55 -13.73
C ALA A 285 -34.04 8.69 -14.06
N VAL A 286 -32.86 8.66 -13.43
CA VAL A 286 -31.75 9.61 -13.59
C VAL A 286 -30.52 8.83 -14.01
N ASP A 287 -29.79 9.36 -15.00
CA ASP A 287 -28.54 8.77 -15.48
C ASP A 287 -27.52 8.60 -14.35
N LEU A 288 -26.92 7.41 -14.28
CA LEU A 288 -25.82 7.10 -13.38
C LEU A 288 -24.49 7.27 -14.09
N TYR A 289 -23.69 8.21 -13.61
CA TYR A 289 -22.28 8.28 -13.89
C TYR A 289 -21.52 7.51 -12.81
N VAL A 290 -20.43 6.84 -13.16
CA VAL A 290 -19.57 6.13 -12.24
C VAL A 290 -18.15 6.62 -12.46
N THR A 291 -17.41 6.91 -11.39
CA THR A 291 -16.05 7.40 -11.51
C THR A 291 -15.14 6.84 -10.43
N GLY A 292 -13.87 6.68 -10.78
CA GLY A 292 -12.81 6.22 -9.90
C GLY A 292 -11.47 6.65 -10.48
N HIS A 293 -10.48 6.80 -9.61
CA HIS A 293 -9.18 7.37 -9.95
C HIS A 293 -8.06 6.50 -9.40
N GLY A 294 -7.05 6.22 -10.23
CA GLY A 294 -5.92 5.36 -9.92
C GLY A 294 -6.39 3.98 -9.44
N PRO A 295 -6.06 3.57 -8.20
CA PRO A 295 -6.47 2.28 -7.62
C PRO A 295 -7.99 2.08 -7.51
N ALA A 296 -8.81 3.14 -7.61
CA ALA A 296 -10.27 3.01 -7.57
C ALA A 296 -10.91 2.88 -8.96
N ALA A 297 -10.20 3.18 -10.04
CA ALA A 297 -10.76 3.23 -11.38
C ALA A 297 -11.22 1.85 -11.94
N PRO A 298 -10.48 0.74 -11.73
CA PRO A 298 -10.96 -0.57 -12.16
C PRO A 298 -12.16 -1.06 -11.31
N LEU A 299 -12.27 -0.62 -10.04
CA LEU A 299 -13.48 -0.84 -9.24
C LEU A 299 -14.68 -0.04 -9.76
N ALA A 300 -14.46 1.17 -10.30
CA ALA A 300 -15.49 1.95 -10.97
C ALA A 300 -15.96 1.29 -12.29
N GLN A 301 -15.05 0.69 -13.06
CA GLN A 301 -15.42 -0.14 -14.22
C GLN A 301 -16.29 -1.33 -13.80
N LEU A 302 -15.85 -2.13 -12.82
CA LEU A 302 -16.65 -3.25 -12.29
C LEU A 302 -18.01 -2.80 -11.71
N ALA A 303 -18.06 -1.64 -11.04
CA ALA A 303 -19.30 -1.05 -10.56
C ALA A 303 -20.26 -0.64 -11.70
N ALA A 304 -19.76 0.02 -12.74
CA ALA A 304 -20.57 0.39 -13.91
C ALA A 304 -21.14 -0.84 -14.63
N LEU A 305 -20.32 -1.88 -14.77
CA LEU A 305 -20.73 -3.17 -15.32
C LEU A 305 -21.81 -3.86 -14.47
N ASP A 306 -21.63 -3.95 -13.15
CA ASP A 306 -22.61 -4.58 -12.26
C ASP A 306 -23.90 -3.76 -12.11
N LEU A 307 -23.85 -2.43 -12.24
CA LEU A 307 -25.01 -1.54 -12.15
C LEU A 307 -25.70 -1.28 -13.50
N ARG A 308 -25.22 -1.84 -14.61
CA ARG A 308 -25.77 -1.57 -15.95
C ARG A 308 -27.27 -1.87 -16.09
N PRO A 309 -28.04 -1.06 -16.84
CA PRO A 309 -29.45 -1.33 -17.12
C PRO A 309 -29.63 -2.68 -17.83
N GLY A 310 -30.77 -3.34 -17.60
CA GLY A 310 -31.19 -4.51 -18.38
C GLY A 310 -30.41 -5.81 -18.16
N LYS A 311 -29.39 -5.84 -17.29
CA LYS A 311 -28.72 -7.10 -16.89
C LYS A 311 -29.69 -8.07 -16.19
N THR A 312 -29.35 -9.35 -16.20
CA THR A 312 -30.14 -10.40 -15.52
C THR A 312 -29.71 -10.61 -14.05
N GLY A 313 -30.42 -11.51 -13.36
CA GLY A 313 -30.21 -11.80 -11.93
C GLY A 313 -30.71 -10.67 -11.03
N SER A 314 -29.84 -9.73 -10.66
CA SER A 314 -30.20 -8.56 -9.85
C SER A 314 -30.66 -7.41 -10.75
N SER A 315 -31.97 -7.16 -10.86
CA SER A 315 -32.49 -6.02 -11.63
C SER A 315 -31.90 -4.70 -11.12
N SER A 316 -31.18 -3.98 -11.98
CA SER A 316 -30.65 -2.65 -11.65
C SER A 316 -31.76 -1.60 -11.74
N PRO A 317 -31.87 -0.66 -10.77
CA PRO A 317 -32.80 0.47 -10.87
C PRO A 317 -32.32 1.56 -11.85
N VAL A 318 -31.07 1.47 -12.32
CA VAL A 318 -30.40 2.45 -13.18
C VAL A 318 -30.98 2.44 -14.60
N THR A 319 -31.28 3.61 -15.16
CA THR A 319 -31.82 3.75 -16.54
C THR A 319 -30.74 3.90 -17.62
N SER A 320 -29.58 4.47 -17.28
CA SER A 320 -28.39 4.56 -18.13
C SER A 320 -27.14 4.59 -17.25
N VAL A 321 -26.05 3.99 -17.73
CA VAL A 321 -24.76 4.01 -17.03
C VAL A 321 -23.68 4.61 -17.94
N THR A 322 -22.77 5.37 -17.35
CA THR A 322 -21.58 5.93 -18.01
C THR A 322 -20.42 5.87 -17.01
N VAL A 323 -19.20 5.57 -17.46
CA VAL A 323 -18.03 5.43 -16.56
C VAL A 323 -16.81 6.20 -17.04
N TYR A 324 -16.12 6.85 -16.10
CA TYR A 324 -14.85 7.56 -16.29
C TYR A 324 -13.82 7.04 -15.27
N GLY A 325 -12.85 6.28 -15.75
CA GLY A 325 -11.62 5.93 -15.03
C GLY A 325 -10.50 6.91 -15.34
N PHE A 326 -9.71 7.29 -14.35
CA PHE A 326 -8.52 8.14 -14.50
C PHE A 326 -7.29 7.39 -14.00
N SER A 327 -6.11 7.55 -14.63
CA SER A 327 -4.86 6.87 -14.25
C SER A 327 -5.05 5.35 -14.06
N THR A 328 -5.74 4.70 -15.00
CA THR A 328 -6.31 3.36 -14.82
C THR A 328 -5.43 2.26 -15.43
N PRO A 329 -4.88 1.30 -14.65
CA PRO A 329 -4.17 0.15 -15.21
C PRO A 329 -5.13 -0.81 -15.92
N ALA A 330 -4.63 -1.52 -16.93
CA ALA A 330 -5.38 -2.54 -17.66
C ALA A 330 -5.50 -3.82 -16.80
N LEU A 331 -6.72 -4.25 -16.44
CA LEU A 331 -6.93 -5.38 -15.51
C LEU A 331 -7.92 -6.46 -15.98
N GLY A 332 -8.38 -6.39 -17.24
CA GLY A 332 -9.13 -7.47 -17.90
C GLY A 332 -8.32 -8.11 -19.03
N ASP A 333 -8.73 -9.30 -19.49
CA ASP A 333 -8.23 -9.87 -20.74
C ASP A 333 -8.93 -9.30 -21.99
N GLU A 334 -8.49 -9.68 -23.19
CA GLU A 334 -9.06 -9.21 -24.46
C GLU A 334 -10.55 -9.54 -24.58
N ALA A 335 -10.98 -10.70 -24.06
CA ALA A 335 -12.37 -11.13 -24.08
C ALA A 335 -13.22 -10.29 -23.12
N PHE A 336 -12.72 -10.00 -21.92
CA PHE A 336 -13.37 -9.10 -20.97
C PHE A 336 -13.48 -7.69 -21.56
N ALA A 337 -12.40 -7.15 -22.14
CA ALA A 337 -12.42 -5.81 -22.73
C ALA A 337 -13.44 -5.71 -23.87
N THR A 338 -13.45 -6.70 -24.78
CA THR A 338 -14.40 -6.80 -25.90
C THR A 338 -15.84 -6.91 -25.42
N TRP A 339 -16.10 -7.70 -24.37
CA TRP A 339 -17.43 -7.88 -23.80
C TRP A 339 -17.89 -6.65 -22.99
N PHE A 340 -17.01 -6.06 -22.18
CA PHE A 340 -17.29 -4.86 -21.40
C PHE A 340 -17.72 -3.69 -22.28
N ALA A 341 -17.02 -3.44 -23.39
CA ALA A 341 -17.38 -2.39 -24.34
C ALA A 341 -18.79 -2.56 -24.94
N GLN A 342 -19.29 -3.80 -25.03
CA GLN A 342 -20.68 -4.09 -25.45
C GLN A 342 -21.69 -3.89 -24.31
N GLN A 343 -21.29 -4.17 -23.06
CA GLN A 343 -22.13 -4.05 -21.86
C GLN A 343 -22.21 -2.62 -21.30
N VAL A 344 -21.16 -1.82 -21.49
CA VAL A 344 -20.99 -0.44 -20.98
C VAL A 344 -20.45 0.46 -22.11
N PRO A 345 -21.27 0.73 -23.15
CA PRO A 345 -20.82 1.38 -24.40
C PRO A 345 -20.51 2.89 -24.28
N VAL A 346 -20.67 3.48 -23.10
CA VAL A 346 -20.22 4.85 -22.78
C VAL A 346 -19.25 4.74 -21.61
N SER A 347 -17.99 4.42 -21.92
CA SER A 347 -16.96 4.14 -20.94
C SER A 347 -15.62 4.71 -21.39
N TYR A 348 -14.94 5.43 -20.50
CA TYR A 348 -13.68 6.12 -20.77
C TYR A 348 -12.60 5.75 -19.76
N THR A 349 -11.39 5.49 -20.26
CA THR A 349 -10.14 5.48 -19.48
C THR A 349 -9.34 6.71 -19.92
N VAL A 350 -9.15 7.66 -19.01
CA VAL A 350 -8.48 8.95 -19.25
C VAL A 350 -7.05 8.89 -18.74
N LEU A 351 -6.07 9.16 -19.61
CA LEU A 351 -4.63 9.04 -19.36
C LEU A 351 -3.90 10.37 -19.61
N ALA A 352 -2.78 10.62 -18.93
CA ALA A 352 -1.93 11.81 -19.15
C ALA A 352 -0.73 11.48 -20.06
N GLU A 353 -0.75 12.00 -21.29
CA GLU A 353 0.19 11.67 -22.36
C GLU A 353 0.60 12.94 -23.14
N GLY A 354 1.89 13.19 -23.34
CA GLY A 354 2.40 14.34 -24.09
C GLY A 354 3.01 13.95 -25.45
N ARG A 355 4.14 14.58 -25.80
CA ARG A 355 5.06 14.06 -26.84
C ARG A 355 5.77 12.77 -26.40
N SER A 356 5.75 12.52 -25.10
CA SER A 356 6.11 11.28 -24.43
C SER A 356 5.00 10.99 -23.41
N LEU A 357 4.75 9.72 -23.12
CA LEU A 357 3.90 9.26 -22.03
C LEU A 357 4.32 9.93 -20.72
N VAL A 358 3.40 10.51 -19.93
CA VAL A 358 3.75 11.23 -18.69
C VAL A 358 3.35 10.42 -17.47
N ASP A 359 2.08 10.04 -17.31
CA ASP A 359 1.68 9.16 -16.21
C ASP A 359 2.08 7.71 -16.51
N PHE A 360 3.12 7.23 -15.81
CA PHE A 360 3.61 5.85 -15.91
C PHE A 360 2.84 4.84 -15.04
N PHE A 361 1.93 5.26 -14.16
CA PHE A 361 1.16 4.32 -13.33
C PHE A 361 0.33 3.29 -14.12
N PRO A 362 -0.47 3.67 -15.14
CA PRO A 362 -1.38 2.76 -15.84
C PRO A 362 -0.70 1.86 -16.89
N THR A 363 0.62 1.96 -17.07
CA THR A 363 1.31 1.41 -18.25
C THR A 363 1.67 -0.07 -18.15
N GLU A 364 1.68 -0.62 -16.92
CA GLU A 364 1.91 -2.03 -16.63
C GLU A 364 0.78 -2.50 -15.68
N PRO A 365 0.17 -3.68 -15.90
CA PRO A 365 0.56 -4.69 -16.88
C PRO A 365 0.18 -4.31 -18.32
N THR A 366 0.94 -4.85 -19.27
CA THR A 366 0.80 -4.55 -20.71
C THR A 366 -0.10 -5.55 -21.45
N GLN A 367 -0.50 -5.20 -22.67
CA GLN A 367 -1.15 -6.12 -23.62
C GLN A 367 -0.28 -7.36 -23.91
N ALA A 368 1.06 -7.24 -23.87
CA ALA A 368 1.97 -8.36 -24.04
C ALA A 368 1.95 -9.35 -22.84
N GLN A 369 1.49 -8.91 -21.68
CA GLN A 369 1.19 -9.74 -20.50
C GLN A 369 -0.25 -10.28 -20.50
N GLY A 370 -1.05 -9.97 -21.53
CA GLY A 370 -2.44 -10.41 -21.69
C GLY A 370 -3.49 -9.45 -21.14
N TYR A 371 -3.10 -8.22 -20.75
CA TYR A 371 -3.99 -7.25 -20.09
C TYR A 371 -4.43 -6.11 -21.02
N PHE A 372 -5.73 -5.86 -21.08
CA PHE A 372 -6.38 -4.95 -22.02
C PHE A 372 -7.25 -3.91 -21.30
N GLN A 373 -7.33 -2.72 -21.88
CA GLN A 373 -8.20 -1.64 -21.41
C GLN A 373 -9.64 -1.92 -21.87
N PRO A 374 -10.62 -1.96 -20.96
CA PRO A 374 -12.01 -2.29 -21.31
C PRO A 374 -12.84 -1.08 -21.76
N SER A 375 -12.28 0.13 -21.71
CA SER A 375 -12.97 1.40 -21.97
C SER A 375 -12.25 2.20 -23.06
N GLN A 376 -12.95 3.15 -23.70
CA GLN A 376 -12.35 4.02 -24.72
C GLN A 376 -11.21 4.84 -24.11
N LEU A 377 -10.04 4.81 -24.73
CA LEU A 377 -8.88 5.61 -24.29
C LEU A 377 -9.04 7.07 -24.70
N GLU A 378 -8.78 7.98 -23.76
CA GLU A 378 -8.83 9.43 -23.94
C GLU A 378 -7.53 10.06 -23.40
N SER A 379 -6.67 10.53 -24.31
CA SER A 379 -5.32 11.02 -24.00
C SER A 379 -5.28 12.52 -23.76
N LEU A 380 -4.95 12.94 -22.53
CA LEU A 380 -4.80 14.34 -22.14
C LEU A 380 -3.38 14.83 -22.42
N GLN A 381 -3.24 15.88 -23.24
CA GLN A 381 -1.95 16.46 -23.59
C GLN A 381 -1.24 17.08 -22.38
N ALA A 382 -0.32 16.31 -21.80
CA ALA A 382 0.46 16.66 -20.63
C ALA A 382 1.87 17.19 -20.98
N SER A 383 2.43 17.99 -20.09
CA SER A 383 3.86 18.33 -20.05
C SER A 383 4.48 17.67 -18.83
N ILE A 384 5.71 17.20 -18.98
CA ILE A 384 6.51 16.67 -17.86
C ILE A 384 6.77 17.83 -16.88
N PRO A 385 6.64 17.63 -15.55
CA PRO A 385 6.93 18.69 -14.57
C PRO A 385 8.41 19.10 -14.58
N GLN A 386 8.74 20.22 -13.91
CA GLN A 386 10.16 20.66 -13.73
C GLN A 386 11.02 19.61 -13.01
N TYR A 387 10.39 18.86 -12.11
CA TYR A 387 10.95 17.73 -11.40
C TYR A 387 10.01 16.54 -11.71
N ASP A 388 10.47 15.59 -12.54
CA ASP A 388 9.77 14.33 -12.81
C ASP A 388 9.35 13.69 -11.48
N ASP A 389 8.05 13.42 -11.36
CA ASP A 389 7.41 12.93 -10.15
C ASP A 389 6.20 12.06 -10.47
N PRO A 390 6.40 10.73 -10.58
CA PRO A 390 5.31 9.81 -10.88
C PRO A 390 4.17 9.85 -9.86
N TRP A 391 4.38 10.32 -8.63
CA TRP A 391 3.33 10.43 -7.61
C TRP A 391 2.47 11.69 -7.75
N LEU A 392 3.02 12.78 -8.30
CA LEU A 392 2.24 13.92 -8.75
C LEU A 392 1.43 13.57 -10.01
N GLU A 393 2.10 12.96 -10.99
CA GLU A 393 1.57 12.69 -12.33
C GLU A 393 0.37 11.72 -12.32
N ARG A 394 0.25 10.90 -11.27
CA ARG A 394 -0.90 10.01 -11.03
C ARG A 394 -1.98 10.56 -10.11
N ASP A 395 -1.93 11.82 -9.66
CA ASP A 395 -2.92 12.37 -8.73
C ASP A 395 -4.09 13.10 -9.41
N SER A 396 -5.25 13.02 -8.76
CA SER A 396 -6.49 13.70 -9.12
C SER A 396 -6.34 15.21 -9.29
N VAL A 397 -5.45 15.87 -8.53
CA VAL A 397 -5.16 17.31 -8.66
C VAL A 397 -4.46 17.61 -9.99
N PHE A 398 -3.51 16.77 -10.40
CA PHE A 398 -2.79 16.89 -11.68
C PHE A 398 -3.74 16.68 -12.87
N TYR A 399 -4.54 15.60 -12.85
CA TYR A 399 -5.57 15.37 -13.87
C TYR A 399 -6.63 16.48 -13.89
N THR A 400 -7.03 17.04 -12.74
CA THR A 400 -7.95 18.20 -12.67
C THR A 400 -7.35 19.42 -13.38
N ALA A 401 -6.06 19.71 -13.16
CA ALA A 401 -5.37 20.82 -13.79
C ALA A 401 -5.24 20.64 -15.32
N LEU A 402 -4.88 19.44 -15.79
CA LEU A 402 -4.81 19.13 -17.24
C LEU A 402 -6.16 19.30 -17.94
N LEU A 403 -7.26 19.04 -17.25
CA LEU A 403 -8.63 19.21 -17.76
C LEU A 403 -9.16 20.65 -17.62
N GLY A 404 -8.38 21.58 -17.07
CA GLY A 404 -8.79 22.97 -16.85
C GLY A 404 -9.81 23.15 -15.71
N GLY A 405 -9.92 22.19 -14.80
CA GLY A 405 -10.81 22.24 -13.64
C GLY A 405 -10.24 23.02 -12.45
N ASP A 406 -11.11 23.37 -11.51
CA ASP A 406 -10.71 23.99 -10.24
C ASP A 406 -9.96 22.99 -9.33
N THR A 407 -8.67 23.20 -9.12
CA THR A 407 -7.87 22.40 -8.17
C THR A 407 -8.07 22.84 -6.71
N THR A 408 -8.57 24.05 -6.46
CA THR A 408 -8.61 24.62 -5.10
C THR A 408 -9.54 23.85 -4.19
N THR A 409 -10.66 23.33 -4.71
CA THR A 409 -11.59 22.48 -3.96
C THR A 409 -10.93 21.20 -3.42
N LEU A 410 -10.09 20.50 -4.21
CA LEU A 410 -9.38 19.30 -3.73
C LEU A 410 -8.22 19.67 -2.81
N ALA A 411 -7.41 20.66 -3.16
CA ALA A 411 -6.31 21.08 -2.30
C ALA A 411 -6.83 21.55 -0.92
N ALA A 412 -7.98 22.22 -0.87
CA ALA A 412 -8.69 22.55 0.37
C ALA A 412 -9.29 21.32 1.09
N ALA A 413 -9.89 20.36 0.36
CA ALA A 413 -10.45 19.15 0.95
C ALA A 413 -9.36 18.24 1.55
N SER A 414 -8.26 17.99 0.83
CA SER A 414 -7.07 17.29 1.33
C SER A 414 -6.54 17.97 2.59
N ARG A 415 -6.27 19.29 2.55
CA ARG A 415 -5.81 20.05 3.72
C ARG A 415 -6.79 19.96 4.92
N THR A 416 -8.10 20.04 4.68
CA THR A 416 -9.13 19.94 5.73
C THR A 416 -9.20 18.52 6.32
N LEU A 417 -9.15 17.48 5.50
CA LEU A 417 -9.18 16.08 5.95
C LEU A 417 -7.87 15.67 6.65
N HIS A 418 -6.73 16.22 6.23
CA HIS A 418 -5.46 16.11 6.94
C HIS A 418 -5.53 16.82 8.31
N ALA A 419 -6.17 17.99 8.40
CA ALA A 419 -6.40 18.68 9.67
C ALA A 419 -7.39 17.94 10.59
N LEU A 420 -8.46 17.33 10.07
CA LEU A 420 -9.46 16.60 10.85
C LEU A 420 -8.96 15.22 11.32
N SER A 421 -8.24 14.48 10.47
CA SER A 421 -7.59 13.23 10.87
C SER A 421 -6.53 13.44 11.97
N SER A 422 -5.93 14.64 12.05
CA SER A 422 -5.06 15.04 13.16
C SER A 422 -5.75 15.19 14.54
N GLN A 423 -7.08 15.02 14.61
CA GLN A 423 -7.85 14.98 15.87
C GLN A 423 -8.15 13.55 16.37
N GLY A 424 -7.72 12.51 15.65
CA GLY A 424 -7.94 11.11 16.03
C GLY A 424 -7.07 10.66 17.23
N SER A 425 -7.70 10.51 18.40
CA SER A 425 -7.13 9.97 19.65
C SER A 425 -5.92 10.74 20.23
N PRO A 426 -6.05 11.37 21.41
CA PRO A 426 -4.93 11.99 22.10
C PRO A 426 -3.71 11.07 22.31
N ALA A 427 -3.90 9.76 22.40
CA ALA A 427 -2.78 8.81 22.51
C ALA A 427 -2.00 8.64 21.20
N THR A 428 -2.69 8.58 20.06
CA THR A 428 -2.04 8.52 18.73
C THR A 428 -1.34 9.84 18.42
N ILE A 429 -2.00 10.96 18.72
CA ILE A 429 -1.45 12.31 18.55
C ILE A 429 -0.27 12.54 19.49
N ALA A 430 -0.27 12.04 20.73
CA ALA A 430 0.87 12.10 21.64
C ALA A 430 2.06 11.29 21.11
N VAL A 431 1.83 10.05 20.66
CA VAL A 431 2.88 9.21 20.05
C VAL A 431 3.51 9.85 18.82
N LEU A 432 2.77 10.68 18.07
CA LEU A 432 3.32 11.46 16.97
C LEU A 432 4.01 12.75 17.44
N ARG A 433 3.38 13.53 18.34
CA ARG A 433 3.91 14.83 18.83
C ARG A 433 5.13 14.71 19.75
N GLU A 434 5.27 13.64 20.53
CA GLU A 434 6.47 13.41 21.35
C GLU A 434 7.68 12.92 20.52
N ARG A 435 7.50 12.55 19.24
CA ARG A 435 8.47 11.71 18.51
C ARG A 435 8.84 12.21 17.12
N LEU A 436 8.32 13.36 16.69
CA LEU A 436 8.51 13.92 15.34
C LEU A 436 8.96 15.40 15.37
N LEU A 437 9.59 15.86 16.46
CA LEU A 437 9.97 17.25 16.67
C LEU A 437 11.47 17.51 16.42
N VAL A 438 11.85 17.55 15.15
CA VAL A 438 12.79 18.56 14.63
C VAL A 438 12.27 19.03 13.27
N ALA A 439 11.88 20.30 13.19
CA ALA A 439 11.62 20.98 11.92
C ALA A 439 12.94 21.59 11.38
N PRO A 440 13.10 21.79 10.06
CA PRO A 440 14.23 22.54 9.52
C PRO A 440 14.30 23.94 10.12
N GLY A 441 15.44 24.27 10.73
CA GLY A 441 15.66 25.45 11.56
C GLY A 441 16.89 25.27 12.45
N ASP A 442 17.06 26.11 13.47
CA ASP A 442 18.26 26.13 14.32
C ASP A 442 18.52 24.83 15.12
N ASP A 443 17.51 23.98 15.29
CA ASP A 443 17.59 22.69 16.03
C ASP A 443 17.94 21.47 15.14
N ALA A 444 18.38 21.69 13.89
CA ALA A 444 18.67 20.61 12.93
C ALA A 444 19.59 19.50 13.50
N PRO A 445 19.32 18.20 13.25
CA PRO A 445 20.06 17.13 13.94
C PRO A 445 21.55 17.11 13.58
N ALA A 446 22.40 16.79 14.56
CA ALA A 446 23.85 16.84 14.39
C ALA A 446 24.33 16.02 13.17
N GLY A 447 24.97 16.69 12.21
CA GLY A 447 25.48 16.10 10.97
C GLY A 447 24.51 16.10 9.79
N TYR A 448 23.23 16.43 10.00
CA TYR A 448 22.29 16.69 8.92
C TYR A 448 22.67 18.00 8.20
N ASN A 449 22.50 18.02 6.88
CA ASN A 449 22.74 19.20 6.05
C ASN A 449 21.51 19.43 5.16
N PRO A 450 20.79 20.56 5.31
CA PRO A 450 19.57 20.83 4.53
C PRO A 450 19.85 21.07 3.05
N ASP A 451 20.90 21.81 2.68
CA ASP A 451 21.27 22.08 1.29
C ASP A 451 21.60 20.78 0.52
N LEU A 452 22.28 19.85 1.21
CA LEU A 452 22.56 18.52 0.69
C LEU A 452 21.27 17.68 0.62
N SER A 453 20.37 17.80 1.59
CA SER A 453 19.07 17.15 1.57
C SER A 453 18.22 17.60 0.37
N TYR A 454 18.15 18.91 0.12
CA TYR A 454 17.52 19.48 -1.07
C TYR A 454 18.15 18.92 -2.35
N THR A 455 19.48 19.00 -2.44
CA THR A 455 20.24 18.52 -3.60
C THR A 455 20.00 17.03 -3.88
N LEU A 456 19.98 16.19 -2.84
CA LEU A 456 19.73 14.74 -2.96
C LEU A 456 18.25 14.43 -3.29
N ALA A 457 17.30 15.28 -2.90
CA ALA A 457 15.89 15.17 -3.31
C ALA A 457 15.71 15.52 -4.80
N VAL A 458 16.36 16.59 -5.28
CA VAL A 458 16.40 16.95 -6.70
C VAL A 458 17.03 15.83 -7.53
N LEU A 459 18.13 15.23 -7.07
CA LEU A 459 18.72 14.08 -7.75
C LEU A 459 17.80 12.83 -7.74
N CYS A 460 16.94 12.65 -6.73
CA CYS A 460 15.92 11.60 -6.75
C CYS A 460 14.88 11.82 -7.85
N SER A 461 14.46 13.06 -8.11
CA SER A 461 13.64 13.40 -9.29
C SER A 461 14.38 13.14 -10.60
N ALA A 462 15.64 13.54 -10.70
CA ALA A 462 16.47 13.21 -11.88
C ALA A 462 16.56 11.69 -12.13
N ALA A 463 16.58 10.84 -11.10
CA ALA A 463 16.58 9.38 -11.24
C ALA A 463 15.21 8.79 -11.66
N TYR A 464 14.11 9.53 -11.52
CA TYR A 464 12.83 9.22 -12.17
C TYR A 464 12.88 9.59 -13.66
N GLU A 465 13.39 10.79 -14.00
CA GLU A 465 13.58 11.23 -15.39
C GLU A 465 14.47 10.26 -16.19
N ARG A 466 15.55 9.75 -15.59
CA ARG A 466 16.41 8.70 -16.19
C ARG A 466 15.72 7.35 -16.43
N ALA A 467 14.50 7.15 -15.92
CA ALA A 467 13.73 5.91 -16.05
C ALA A 467 12.44 6.06 -16.88
N GLN A 468 11.76 7.22 -16.78
CA GLN A 468 10.53 7.55 -17.50
C GLN A 468 10.84 8.23 -18.85
N HIS A 469 11.88 9.05 -18.89
CA HIS A 469 12.25 9.87 -20.04
C HIS A 469 13.75 9.75 -20.41
N PRO A 470 14.31 8.53 -20.60
CA PRO A 470 15.74 8.33 -20.77
C PRO A 470 16.37 9.04 -21.99
N ASP A 471 15.55 9.39 -22.99
CA ASP A 471 15.93 10.14 -24.19
C ASP A 471 15.96 11.68 -23.99
N LEU A 472 15.48 12.18 -22.84
CA LEU A 472 15.54 13.60 -22.49
C LEU A 472 16.85 13.94 -21.75
N GLY A 473 17.24 15.21 -21.88
CA GLY A 473 18.46 15.75 -21.31
C GLY A 473 18.26 16.24 -19.88
N THR A 474 18.48 15.35 -18.91
CA THR A 474 18.23 15.58 -17.48
C THR A 474 18.95 16.80 -16.91
N SER A 475 18.16 17.69 -16.32
CA SER A 475 18.65 18.93 -15.70
C SER A 475 19.16 18.66 -14.29
N LEU A 476 20.48 18.73 -14.10
CA LEU A 476 21.12 18.43 -12.81
C LEU A 476 21.52 19.72 -12.06
N PRO A 477 21.39 19.75 -10.72
CA PRO A 477 21.88 20.87 -9.92
C PRO A 477 23.40 20.96 -10.04
N SER A 478 23.92 22.14 -10.36
CA SER A 478 25.37 22.35 -10.47
C SER A 478 26.05 22.09 -9.11
N PRO A 479 27.18 21.35 -9.03
CA PRO A 479 28.04 20.89 -10.13
C PRO A 479 27.90 19.37 -10.43
N TRP A 480 26.72 18.78 -10.26
CA TRP A 480 26.51 17.34 -10.43
C TRP A 480 26.43 16.93 -11.90
N THR A 481 27.06 15.80 -12.23
CA THR A 481 26.98 15.15 -13.56
C THR A 481 26.64 13.67 -13.44
N LEU A 482 25.92 13.12 -14.43
CA LEU A 482 25.66 11.69 -14.55
C LEU A 482 26.97 10.93 -14.85
N VAL A 483 27.19 9.83 -14.13
CA VAL A 483 28.29 8.87 -14.36
C VAL A 483 27.78 7.69 -15.17
N THR A 484 26.71 7.04 -14.70
CA THR A 484 26.00 5.96 -15.40
C THR A 484 24.65 5.69 -14.74
N ASP A 485 23.73 5.14 -15.52
CA ASP A 485 22.52 4.48 -15.01
C ASP A 485 22.80 2.99 -14.72
N VAL A 486 21.98 2.37 -13.87
CA VAL A 486 21.92 0.93 -13.59
C VAL A 486 20.47 0.46 -13.70
N GLN A 487 20.26 -0.62 -14.45
CA GLN A 487 18.92 -1.08 -14.86
C GLN A 487 18.54 -2.43 -14.24
N ALA A 488 17.24 -2.64 -14.07
CA ALA A 488 16.62 -3.95 -13.88
C ALA A 488 15.38 -4.04 -14.78
N GLY A 489 15.09 -5.21 -15.35
CA GLY A 489 14.00 -5.38 -16.32
C GLY A 489 14.12 -4.54 -17.61
N GLY A 490 15.28 -3.93 -17.88
CA GLY A 490 15.49 -2.99 -18.99
C GLY A 490 15.12 -1.53 -18.70
N ARG A 491 14.63 -1.22 -17.48
CA ARG A 491 14.35 0.15 -17.02
C ARG A 491 15.43 0.59 -16.02
N THR A 492 15.83 1.87 -16.05
CA THR A 492 16.69 2.46 -15.02
C THR A 492 16.03 2.35 -13.65
N PHE A 493 16.80 2.03 -12.62
CA PHE A 493 16.37 2.03 -11.21
C PHE A 493 17.36 2.76 -10.30
N VAL A 494 18.63 2.86 -10.70
CA VAL A 494 19.66 3.62 -10.01
C VAL A 494 20.36 4.52 -11.00
N SER A 495 20.58 5.77 -10.64
CA SER A 495 21.47 6.68 -11.36
C SER A 495 22.63 7.05 -10.44
N ILE A 496 23.86 6.99 -10.96
CA ILE A 496 25.06 7.39 -10.22
C ILE A 496 25.47 8.77 -10.72
N PHE A 497 25.46 9.76 -9.83
CA PHE A 497 25.91 11.13 -10.12
C PHE A 497 27.22 11.44 -9.39
N SER A 498 27.99 12.42 -9.86
CA SER A 498 29.23 12.84 -9.19
C SER A 498 29.52 14.33 -9.28
N THR A 499 30.38 14.78 -8.39
CA THR A 499 31.07 16.07 -8.39
C THR A 499 32.58 15.81 -8.31
N PRO A 500 33.46 16.83 -8.22
CA PRO A 500 34.86 16.60 -7.92
C PRO A 500 35.10 15.86 -6.58
N THR A 501 34.26 16.10 -5.56
CA THR A 501 34.46 15.66 -4.16
C THR A 501 33.42 14.66 -3.65
N GLN A 502 32.36 14.37 -4.41
CA GLN A 502 31.27 13.47 -3.98
C GLN A 502 30.80 12.57 -5.13
N VAL A 503 30.25 11.42 -4.78
CA VAL A 503 29.52 10.50 -5.68
C VAL A 503 28.22 10.11 -4.97
N ALA A 504 27.09 10.26 -5.64
CA ALA A 504 25.78 9.89 -5.11
C ALA A 504 25.22 8.68 -5.88
N VAL A 505 24.88 7.61 -5.16
CA VAL A 505 24.09 6.49 -5.66
C VAL A 505 22.63 6.79 -5.37
N VAL A 506 21.83 7.00 -6.40
CA VAL A 506 20.47 7.49 -6.29
C VAL A 506 19.48 6.47 -6.80
N PHE A 507 18.65 5.94 -5.92
CA PHE A 507 17.59 4.99 -6.25
C PHE A 507 16.24 5.73 -6.42
N ARG A 508 15.55 5.50 -7.54
CA ARG A 508 14.17 5.97 -7.71
C ARG A 508 13.16 5.06 -6.99
N GLY A 509 11.96 5.56 -6.74
CA GLY A 509 10.81 4.76 -6.34
C GLY A 509 10.17 3.99 -7.51
N ALA A 510 9.06 3.31 -7.24
CA ALA A 510 8.24 2.67 -8.28
C ALA A 510 7.57 3.71 -9.19
N VAL A 511 7.48 3.44 -10.50
CA VAL A 511 6.82 4.31 -11.49
C VAL A 511 5.55 3.69 -12.05
N THR A 512 5.45 2.37 -12.17
CA THR A 512 4.25 1.69 -12.70
C THR A 512 3.38 1.05 -11.60
N TRP A 513 2.16 0.65 -11.93
CA TRP A 513 1.29 -0.16 -11.06
C TRP A 513 1.96 -1.50 -10.68
N GLU A 514 2.54 -2.23 -11.63
CA GLU A 514 3.23 -3.51 -11.34
C GLU A 514 4.43 -3.31 -10.41
N GLU A 515 5.29 -2.32 -10.66
CA GLU A 515 6.41 -2.01 -9.76
C GLU A 515 5.92 -1.66 -8.35
N LEU A 516 4.80 -0.95 -8.23
CA LEU A 516 4.26 -0.55 -6.93
C LEU A 516 3.82 -1.78 -6.11
N PHE A 517 3.07 -2.71 -6.70
CA PHE A 517 2.57 -3.88 -5.95
C PHE A 517 3.60 -5.01 -5.82
N THR A 518 4.53 -5.18 -6.77
CA THR A 518 5.61 -6.17 -6.66
C THR A 518 6.69 -5.76 -5.65
N LEU A 519 6.99 -4.46 -5.52
CA LEU A 519 8.01 -3.95 -4.60
C LEU A 519 7.44 -3.52 -3.24
N GLN A 520 6.34 -2.76 -3.24
CA GLN A 520 5.80 -2.08 -2.05
C GLN A 520 4.63 -2.86 -1.42
N GLY A 521 3.72 -3.39 -2.25
CA GLY A 521 2.58 -4.20 -1.79
C GLY A 521 2.91 -5.64 -1.36
N ASN A 522 3.90 -6.29 -1.98
CA ASN A 522 4.27 -7.69 -1.69
C ASN A 522 5.12 -7.83 -0.42
N TYR A 523 4.55 -7.41 0.72
CA TYR A 523 5.24 -7.22 2.00
C TYR A 523 5.45 -8.54 2.78
N ASN A 524 6.09 -9.50 2.13
CA ASN A 524 6.51 -10.75 2.75
C ASN A 524 7.93 -10.62 3.30
N MET A 525 8.12 -11.03 4.57
CA MET A 525 9.39 -10.89 5.27
C MET A 525 10.25 -12.14 5.08
N ALA A 526 11.46 -11.95 4.54
CA ALA A 526 12.42 -12.99 4.25
C ALA A 526 13.76 -12.73 4.98
N SER A 527 14.54 -13.79 5.18
CA SER A 527 15.90 -13.67 5.73
C SER A 527 16.80 -12.89 4.77
N GLY A 528 17.79 -12.16 5.32
CA GLY A 528 18.77 -11.46 4.50
C GLY A 528 19.55 -12.41 3.58
N PRO A 529 19.75 -12.07 2.29
CA PRO A 529 20.66 -12.80 1.41
C PRO A 529 22.11 -12.60 1.86
N SER A 530 23.03 -13.43 1.38
CA SER A 530 24.42 -13.53 1.86
C SER A 530 25.30 -12.28 1.70
N TYR A 531 24.84 -11.25 0.99
CA TYR A 531 25.49 -9.94 0.93
C TYR A 531 25.06 -8.99 2.06
N LEU A 532 24.00 -9.31 2.79
CA LEU A 532 23.60 -8.62 4.02
C LEU A 532 24.11 -9.37 5.25
N PRO A 533 24.40 -8.68 6.37
CA PRO A 533 24.86 -9.33 7.60
C PRO A 533 23.84 -10.36 8.12
N PRO A 534 24.26 -11.61 8.41
CA PRO A 534 23.33 -12.75 8.58
C PRO A 534 22.44 -12.68 9.83
N ASN A 535 22.78 -11.82 10.79
CA ASN A 535 22.02 -11.62 12.03
C ASN A 535 21.19 -10.32 12.03
N ALA A 536 21.09 -9.62 10.89
CA ALA A 536 20.39 -8.33 10.77
C ALA A 536 18.87 -8.46 10.56
N GLY A 537 18.24 -9.46 11.18
CA GLY A 537 16.79 -9.67 11.12
C GLY A 537 16.26 -10.11 9.75
N GLN A 538 15.07 -9.62 9.40
CA GLN A 538 14.36 -9.96 8.16
C GLN A 538 13.99 -8.70 7.38
N PHE A 539 13.91 -8.84 6.06
CA PHE A 539 13.70 -7.75 5.10
C PHE A 539 12.46 -8.03 4.24
N SER A 540 11.84 -6.98 3.70
CA SER A 540 10.74 -7.14 2.74
C SER A 540 11.27 -7.74 1.42
N GLN A 541 10.55 -8.72 0.89
CA GLN A 541 10.98 -9.56 -0.23
C GLN A 541 11.19 -8.77 -1.54
N GLY A 542 10.30 -7.84 -1.87
CA GLY A 542 10.39 -7.00 -3.07
C GLY A 542 11.71 -6.21 -3.13
N PRO A 543 12.02 -5.38 -2.11
CA PRO A 543 13.28 -4.64 -2.00
C PRO A 543 14.54 -5.50 -2.15
N ILE A 544 14.65 -6.64 -1.43
CA ILE A 544 15.85 -7.48 -1.50
C ILE A 544 15.98 -8.25 -2.83
N SER A 545 14.85 -8.61 -3.46
CA SER A 545 14.85 -9.24 -4.78
C SER A 545 15.30 -8.27 -5.87
N LEU A 546 14.83 -7.01 -5.84
CA LEU A 546 15.25 -5.98 -6.79
C LEU A 546 16.69 -5.52 -6.53
N TYR A 547 17.05 -5.23 -5.28
CA TYR A 547 18.42 -4.86 -4.95
C TYR A 547 19.41 -5.98 -5.30
N GLY A 548 19.05 -7.25 -5.08
CA GLY A 548 19.85 -8.40 -5.50
C GLY A 548 20.12 -8.50 -7.01
N GLN A 549 19.20 -8.01 -7.85
CA GLN A 549 19.38 -7.93 -9.31
C GLN A 549 20.29 -6.76 -9.70
N LEU A 550 20.13 -5.60 -9.05
CA LEU A 550 20.90 -4.38 -9.33
C LEU A 550 22.34 -4.46 -8.83
N ARG A 551 22.57 -5.15 -7.70
CA ARG A 551 23.85 -5.17 -6.96
C ARG A 551 25.09 -5.48 -7.81
N PRO A 552 25.12 -6.49 -8.70
CA PRO A 552 26.33 -6.82 -9.45
C PRO A 552 26.77 -5.67 -10.37
N ALA A 553 25.82 -5.10 -11.13
CA ALA A 553 26.08 -3.99 -12.03
C ALA A 553 26.40 -2.69 -11.28
N LEU A 554 25.73 -2.44 -10.15
CA LEU A 554 25.99 -1.29 -9.28
C LEU A 554 27.42 -1.33 -8.68
N LEU A 555 27.85 -2.47 -8.14
CA LEU A 555 29.20 -2.61 -7.60
C LEU A 555 30.27 -2.50 -8.70
N GLN A 556 30.03 -3.08 -9.88
CA GLN A 556 30.90 -2.92 -11.04
C GLN A 556 31.02 -1.45 -11.48
N ALA A 557 29.91 -0.71 -11.52
CA ALA A 557 29.88 0.71 -11.86
C ALA A 557 30.68 1.54 -10.85
N LEU A 558 30.47 1.31 -9.54
CA LEU A 558 31.22 1.99 -8.47
C LEU A 558 32.73 1.67 -8.48
N GLN A 559 33.10 0.43 -8.83
CA GLN A 559 34.51 0.02 -8.98
C GLN A 559 35.19 0.65 -10.20
N GLY A 560 34.43 1.08 -11.20
CA GLY A 560 34.93 1.89 -12.33
C GLY A 560 35.24 3.35 -11.98
N ILE A 561 34.80 3.85 -10.82
CA ILE A 561 34.99 5.24 -10.41
C ILE A 561 36.36 5.42 -9.74
N SER A 562 37.12 6.41 -10.22
CA SER A 562 38.41 6.80 -9.66
C SER A 562 38.29 7.95 -8.66
N GLY A 563 39.34 8.13 -7.85
CA GLY A 563 39.45 9.26 -6.92
C GLY A 563 38.76 9.08 -5.57
N TRP A 564 38.37 7.86 -5.18
CA TRP A 564 37.74 7.58 -3.88
C TRP A 564 38.53 8.09 -2.66
N GLY A 565 39.86 8.16 -2.73
CA GLY A 565 40.70 8.76 -1.68
C GLY A 565 40.49 10.27 -1.44
N SER A 566 39.74 10.95 -2.31
CA SER A 566 39.33 12.36 -2.17
C SER A 566 37.84 12.57 -2.43
N ARG A 567 37.02 11.51 -2.38
CA ARG A 567 35.59 11.53 -2.72
C ARG A 567 34.73 10.82 -1.69
N GLN A 568 33.68 11.49 -1.21
CA GLN A 568 32.68 10.88 -0.34
C GLN A 568 31.65 10.10 -1.17
N LEU A 569 31.26 8.92 -0.69
CA LEU A 569 30.14 8.15 -1.23
C LEU A 569 28.87 8.48 -0.46
N LEU A 570 27.86 9.02 -1.14
CA LEU A 570 26.52 9.28 -0.64
C LEU A 570 25.56 8.25 -1.23
N VAL A 571 24.56 7.84 -0.46
CA VAL A 571 23.48 6.96 -0.94
C VAL A 571 22.15 7.65 -0.64
N THR A 572 21.23 7.66 -1.60
CA THR A 572 19.90 8.28 -1.43
C THR A 572 18.81 7.60 -2.23
N GLY A 573 17.55 7.82 -1.85
CA GLY A 573 16.40 7.44 -2.66
C GLY A 573 15.07 7.96 -2.12
N HIS A 574 14.12 8.13 -3.04
CA HIS A 574 12.73 8.48 -2.75
C HIS A 574 11.82 7.25 -2.74
N SER A 575 10.79 7.22 -1.89
CA SER A 575 9.81 6.14 -1.82
C SER A 575 10.51 4.77 -1.66
N MET A 576 10.11 3.75 -2.45
CA MET A 576 10.80 2.47 -2.57
C MET A 576 12.32 2.61 -2.80
N GLY A 577 12.77 3.64 -3.50
CA GLY A 577 14.18 3.95 -3.67
C GLY A 577 14.91 4.17 -2.35
N GLY A 578 14.28 4.80 -1.36
CA GLY A 578 14.87 4.96 -0.02
C GLY A 578 15.04 3.63 0.74
N ALA A 579 14.16 2.65 0.48
CA ALA A 579 14.33 1.30 0.99
C ALA A 579 15.50 0.57 0.31
N LEU A 580 15.63 0.69 -1.01
CA LEU A 580 16.78 0.16 -1.78
C LEU A 580 18.10 0.84 -1.38
N ALA A 581 18.09 2.15 -1.16
CA ALA A 581 19.21 2.94 -0.64
C ALA A 581 19.67 2.47 0.74
N THR A 582 18.73 2.10 1.62
CA THR A 582 19.02 1.53 2.94
C THR A 582 19.71 0.16 2.83
N LEU A 583 19.25 -0.71 1.93
CA LEU A 583 19.90 -2.00 1.64
C LEU A 583 21.31 -1.80 1.03
N CYS A 584 21.44 -0.85 0.11
CA CYS A 584 22.71 -0.53 -0.53
C CYS A 584 23.75 0.01 0.46
N ALA A 585 23.34 0.90 1.36
CA ALA A 585 24.24 1.40 2.39
C ALA A 585 24.71 0.28 3.33
N LEU A 586 23.81 -0.64 3.70
CA LEU A 586 24.10 -1.79 4.56
C LEU A 586 25.09 -2.78 3.91
N ASP A 587 24.95 -3.05 2.61
CA ASP A 587 25.88 -3.88 1.83
C ASP A 587 27.27 -3.24 1.70
N LEU A 588 27.32 -1.94 1.38
CA LEU A 588 28.58 -1.20 1.25
C LEU A 588 29.31 -1.05 2.60
N GLN A 589 28.58 -0.92 3.71
CA GLN A 589 29.13 -0.95 5.07
C GLN A 589 29.78 -2.29 5.46
N GLN A 590 29.60 -3.37 4.69
CA GLN A 590 30.38 -4.62 4.89
C GLN A 590 31.82 -4.51 4.37
N GLY A 591 32.23 -3.39 3.75
CA GLY A 591 33.58 -3.17 3.25
C GLY A 591 33.84 -3.82 1.89
N GLN A 592 32.96 -3.56 0.91
CA GLN A 592 33.09 -4.11 -0.45
C GLN A 592 34.44 -3.72 -1.08
N GLN A 593 35.15 -4.70 -1.68
CA GLN A 593 36.53 -4.52 -2.11
C GLN A 593 36.68 -3.38 -3.13
N GLY A 594 37.59 -2.44 -2.82
CA GLY A 594 37.92 -1.29 -3.67
C GLY A 594 36.99 -0.08 -3.54
N LEU A 595 35.92 -0.17 -2.73
CA LEU A 595 34.96 0.90 -2.50
C LEU A 595 35.11 1.51 -1.10
N PRO A 596 34.87 2.82 -0.92
CA PRO A 596 34.72 3.40 0.40
C PRO A 596 33.36 2.98 1.02
N VAL A 597 33.28 2.99 2.34
CA VAL A 597 31.99 2.94 3.03
C VAL A 597 31.20 4.24 2.77
N PRO A 598 29.86 4.21 2.75
CA PRO A 598 29.04 5.41 2.63
C PRO A 598 29.35 6.41 3.76
N ALA A 599 29.48 7.69 3.38
CA ALA A 599 29.67 8.81 4.30
C ALA A 599 28.33 9.24 4.94
N ALA A 600 27.23 9.18 4.18
CA ALA A 600 25.88 9.40 4.67
C ALA A 600 24.82 8.69 3.81
N LEU A 601 23.64 8.47 4.41
CA LEU A 601 22.41 8.00 3.76
C LEU A 601 21.30 9.02 4.02
N TYR A 602 20.69 9.54 2.97
CA TYR A 602 19.48 10.39 3.04
C TYR A 602 18.33 9.64 2.37
N THR A 603 17.13 9.69 2.93
CA THR A 603 15.97 8.99 2.36
C THR A 603 14.71 9.84 2.47
N PHE A 604 13.91 9.88 1.41
CA PHE A 604 12.73 10.73 1.28
C PHE A 604 11.49 9.86 1.14
N GLY A 605 10.46 10.06 1.97
CA GLY A 605 9.21 9.29 1.90
C GLY A 605 9.37 7.77 2.03
N ALA A 606 10.50 7.31 2.56
CA ALA A 606 10.91 5.91 2.41
C ALA A 606 10.09 4.96 3.29
N PRO A 607 9.48 3.90 2.71
CA PRO A 607 8.77 2.89 3.48
C PRO A 607 9.77 2.09 4.33
N PRO A 608 9.31 1.46 5.42
CA PRO A 608 10.17 0.57 6.19
C PRO A 608 10.62 -0.64 5.36
N VAL A 609 11.88 -1.08 5.51
CA VAL A 609 12.48 -2.14 4.68
C VAL A 609 12.76 -3.46 5.41
N GLY A 610 12.87 -3.45 6.75
CA GLY A 610 13.13 -4.64 7.56
C GLY A 610 12.54 -4.58 8.96
N ASN A 611 12.29 -5.75 9.53
CA ASN A 611 11.54 -5.96 10.78
C ASN A 611 12.18 -5.25 12.01
N PRO A 612 11.53 -5.22 13.19
CA PRO A 612 12.11 -4.57 14.38
C PRO A 612 13.52 -5.08 14.76
N ALA A 613 13.85 -6.35 14.47
CA ALA A 613 15.19 -6.87 14.66
C ALA A 613 16.23 -6.26 13.68
N PHE A 614 15.87 -6.07 12.40
CA PHE A 614 16.70 -5.30 11.46
C PHE A 614 16.89 -3.86 11.95
N GLN A 615 15.83 -3.22 12.44
CA GLN A 615 15.89 -1.84 12.91
C GLN A 615 16.82 -1.68 14.12
N LEU A 616 16.70 -2.56 15.11
CA LEU A 616 17.61 -2.60 16.27
C LEU A 616 19.05 -2.91 15.87
N TYR A 617 19.27 -3.78 14.88
CA TYR A 617 20.60 -4.03 14.31
C TYR A 617 21.18 -2.79 13.62
N PHE A 618 20.43 -2.17 12.69
CA PHE A 618 20.91 -1.05 11.87
C PHE A 618 21.27 0.16 12.75
N GLY A 619 20.42 0.47 13.74
CA GLY A 619 20.65 1.58 14.66
C GLY A 619 21.86 1.42 15.60
N ARG A 620 22.51 0.26 15.63
CA ARG A 620 23.76 0.01 16.37
C ARG A 620 25.01 0.17 15.51
N LEU A 621 24.86 0.30 14.19
CA LEU A 621 25.97 0.62 13.31
C LEU A 621 26.39 2.07 13.56
N ALA A 622 27.69 2.36 13.61
CA ALA A 622 28.18 3.73 13.73
C ALA A 622 27.67 4.64 12.59
N PHE A 623 27.38 4.04 11.42
CA PHE A 623 26.77 4.70 10.27
C PHE A 623 25.33 5.19 10.49
N ALA A 624 24.61 4.70 11.50
CA ALA A 624 23.27 5.19 11.82
C ALA A 624 23.27 6.69 12.19
N ALA A 625 24.36 7.17 12.79
CA ALA A 625 24.57 8.59 13.06
C ALA A 625 24.67 9.47 11.79
N SER A 626 25.01 8.87 10.64
CA SER A 626 25.00 9.52 9.32
C SER A 626 23.80 9.13 8.46
N THR A 627 22.75 8.56 9.05
CA THR A 627 21.54 8.11 8.35
C THR A 627 20.35 8.99 8.71
N TYR A 628 19.80 9.67 7.70
CA TYR A 628 18.70 10.62 7.84
C TYR A 628 17.45 10.15 7.09
N ARG A 629 16.33 10.05 7.80
CA ARG A 629 15.01 9.72 7.27
C ARG A 629 14.15 10.97 7.21
N VAL A 630 14.10 11.58 6.04
CA VAL A 630 13.31 12.78 5.77
C VAL A 630 11.87 12.36 5.50
N VAL A 631 10.97 12.76 6.39
CA VAL A 631 9.55 12.34 6.38
C VAL A 631 8.62 13.55 6.51
N ARG A 632 7.44 13.46 5.88
CA ARG A 632 6.35 14.44 6.05
C ARG A 632 5.26 13.83 6.94
N PRO A 633 4.63 14.58 7.86
CA PRO A 633 3.59 14.04 8.76
C PRO A 633 2.40 13.37 8.06
N TYR A 634 2.10 13.81 6.82
CA TYR A 634 0.96 13.37 6.04
C TYR A 634 1.29 12.34 4.95
N ASP A 635 2.58 12.00 4.72
CA ASP A 635 2.99 11.01 3.73
C ASP A 635 2.57 9.59 4.18
N ILE A 636 1.75 8.91 3.36
CA ILE A 636 1.31 7.53 3.62
C ILE A 636 2.45 6.50 3.63
N VAL A 637 3.52 6.66 2.86
CA VAL A 637 4.49 5.59 2.58
C VAL A 637 5.44 5.30 3.75
N PRO A 638 6.01 6.29 4.47
CA PRO A 638 6.72 6.07 5.74
C PRO A 638 5.84 5.46 6.84
N ARG A 639 4.51 5.61 6.73
CA ARG A 639 3.51 5.16 7.72
C ARG A 639 2.92 3.78 7.41
N LEU A 640 3.28 3.14 6.29
CA LEU A 640 2.91 1.76 5.99
C LEU A 640 3.39 0.84 7.13
N THR A 641 2.45 0.31 7.90
CA THR A 641 2.76 -0.31 9.18
C THR A 641 3.27 -1.73 9.05
N PHE A 642 4.47 -1.98 9.57
CA PHE A 642 4.67 -3.24 10.29
C PHE A 642 3.61 -3.36 11.38
N GLN A 643 2.74 -4.36 11.28
CA GLN A 643 1.95 -4.78 12.44
C GLN A 643 2.88 -5.48 13.43
N LEU A 644 3.58 -4.71 14.30
CA LEU A 644 3.88 -5.01 15.71
C LEU A 644 5.00 -4.12 16.31
N SER A 645 4.73 -3.58 17.50
CA SER A 645 5.67 -2.99 18.48
C SER A 645 6.41 -1.68 18.12
N ALA A 646 6.58 -0.81 19.12
CA ALA A 646 7.13 0.54 18.98
C ALA A 646 8.67 0.62 19.04
N ALA A 647 9.37 -0.35 18.46
CA ALA A 647 10.83 -0.44 18.47
C ALA A 647 11.43 -0.04 17.10
N GLN A 648 11.49 1.26 16.83
CA GLN A 648 12.21 1.81 15.68
C GLN A 648 13.70 1.99 15.97
N ALA A 649 14.51 1.92 14.91
CA ALA A 649 15.94 2.20 14.97
C ALA A 649 16.20 3.68 15.33
N PRO A 650 17.30 4.01 16.04
CA PRO A 650 17.91 5.34 15.99
C PRO A 650 18.57 5.59 14.61
N ALA A 651 17.76 5.61 13.55
CA ALA A 651 18.04 6.39 12.35
C ALA A 651 17.42 7.77 12.57
N THR A 652 18.15 8.84 12.23
CA THR A 652 17.74 10.20 12.57
C THR A 652 16.57 10.64 11.70
N PHE A 653 15.39 10.77 12.29
CA PHE A 653 14.23 11.35 11.60
C PHE A 653 14.38 12.87 11.47
N VAL A 654 14.09 13.38 10.27
CA VAL A 654 13.96 14.82 9.98
C VAL A 654 12.55 15.04 9.47
N VAL A 655 11.81 15.96 10.09
CA VAL A 655 10.37 16.07 9.86
C VAL A 655 10.05 17.38 9.17
N LEU A 656 9.78 17.28 7.86
CA LEU A 656 9.39 18.43 7.06
C LEU A 656 7.94 18.77 7.36
N ASN A 657 7.75 19.84 8.10
CA ASN A 657 6.44 20.38 8.43
C ASN A 657 6.05 21.44 7.39
N GLY A 658 4.90 21.26 6.76
CA GLY A 658 4.42 22.14 5.70
C GLY A 658 3.43 21.40 4.80
N ALA A 659 2.52 22.15 4.21
CA ALA A 659 1.62 21.66 3.18
C ALA A 659 1.77 22.54 1.93
N THR A 660 1.74 21.93 0.75
CA THR A 660 1.85 22.63 -0.54
C THR A 660 0.59 22.37 -1.38
N ASP A 661 0.41 23.05 -2.51
CA ASP A 661 -0.71 22.76 -3.41
C ASP A 661 -0.52 21.43 -4.19
N GLN A 662 0.65 20.78 -4.06
CA GLN A 662 0.93 19.44 -4.58
C GLN A 662 0.57 18.31 -3.58
N ASP A 663 -0.05 18.64 -2.43
CA ASP A 663 -0.57 17.65 -1.48
C ASP A 663 -1.87 16.98 -1.96
N GLY A 664 -1.69 16.10 -2.95
CA GLY A 664 -2.67 15.10 -3.38
C GLY A 664 -2.96 14.04 -2.31
N ALA A 665 -3.69 12.99 -2.70
CA ALA A 665 -4.27 12.00 -1.78
C ALA A 665 -3.25 11.10 -1.04
N THR A 666 -1.95 11.27 -1.31
CA THR A 666 -0.84 10.53 -0.70
C THR A 666 0.06 11.40 0.19
N SER A 667 0.15 12.70 -0.08
CA SER A 667 1.22 13.62 0.41
C SER A 667 2.65 13.06 0.23
N HIS A 668 2.83 12.21 -0.81
CA HIS A 668 4.06 11.50 -1.13
C HIS A 668 4.84 11.95 -2.41
N PRO A 669 4.44 12.98 -3.20
CA PRO A 669 5.30 13.49 -4.28
C PRO A 669 6.68 13.96 -3.79
N ILE A 670 7.76 13.57 -4.48
CA ILE A 670 9.12 14.08 -4.27
C ILE A 670 9.22 15.59 -4.51
N THR A 671 8.36 16.18 -5.36
CA THR A 671 8.20 17.63 -5.49
C THR A 671 7.91 18.30 -4.16
N THR A 672 6.99 17.76 -3.35
CA THR A 672 6.66 18.33 -2.01
C THR A 672 7.84 18.29 -1.04
N TYR A 673 8.77 17.36 -1.23
CA TYR A 673 10.01 17.30 -0.46
C TYR A 673 11.03 18.33 -0.96
N ILE A 674 11.13 18.55 -2.27
CA ILE A 674 11.99 19.58 -2.87
C ILE A 674 11.49 20.98 -2.48
N GLU A 675 10.19 21.25 -2.64
CA GLU A 675 9.54 22.53 -2.26
C GLU A 675 9.76 22.89 -0.78
N LEU A 676 9.71 21.91 0.13
CA LEU A 676 9.90 22.12 1.58
C LEU A 676 11.37 22.05 2.04
N LEU A 677 12.31 21.88 1.10
CA LEU A 677 13.75 21.90 1.33
C LEU A 677 14.47 23.02 0.57
N ASP A 678 13.79 23.76 -0.32
CA ASP A 678 14.42 24.82 -1.12
C ASP A 678 14.89 25.98 -0.21
N PRO A 679 16.18 26.41 -0.31
CA PRO A 679 16.73 27.46 0.54
C PRO A 679 16.41 28.91 0.07
N GLN A 680 15.45 29.12 -0.85
CA GLN A 680 15.17 30.41 -1.52
C GLN A 680 13.79 31.01 -1.21
#